data_AF-A0A3B3D5Z4-F1
#
_entry.id   AF-A0A3B3D5Z4-F1
#
_cell.length_a   1.000
_cell.length_b   1.000
_cell.length_c   1.000
_cell.angle_alpha   90.00
_cell.angle_beta   90.00
_cell.angle_gamma   90.00
#
_symmetry.space_group_name_H-M   'P 1'
#
loop_
_entity.id
_entity.type
_entity.pdbx_description
1 polymer ?
#
loop_
_entity_poly.entity_id
_entity_poly.type
_entity_poly.pdbx_seq_one_letter_code
_entity_poly.pdbx_strand_id
1 'polypeptide(L)'
;MYIFALLSLNHIFSECTKNKVDLVFLFDGSGSMTEEEFKKNKDFIKSIMDSLSNTTIKFAAVQFSRRPRIVFDFNDHVAGRALEKLMKEKHMKSLTNTYRALQLILDNLFGKESAGATPGATQVLVLITDGDPSDTQKDVVLTKYDQKNIIRFVIGVRINSMEKIKPIASEPKDKHVFKIEDYKGLDGILKTLKNKIIILEGMFVFFLRFYTFSTKPKSWRGSLKEPDLQHEKQILDPDMEMDSYMGFSLSTGERNGVPLYFSGAPRFQHTGQVVIFTRTGRHWTVQQRLEGTKVGSYFGAEICTVDIDSDDSTDFLLVGAPMFYQPLQKTEGKVYVYALTNKMQLEMRLSLTAPFMGRFGTTISSLADLNGDGLRDVAVGAPLEDDNHGAVYIYLGDRNSGMRHTFSQRISGKSFQPAMKLFGLAIDGDGDLGHDGLPDIVVGSQEAAVVLRSKPVYNVEAHLSFHPEVISIDEIDCVSSDHEVLPMVNLTTCFNLKEATGRRTKLINGSFFFKLSVLMFFGTCCVHLQKKVLTSTITSPHKRRLNFSQPDNENAIAVLNTDSKKEAIFEVRTLTNKRCKRNNTCIAELDVDFNFMTPKLLVSEQSYFNVSMLLVNNGDDSYNTSLTVLHSPGLSFSSISVTKVIQTLSEEGDGIQCGISHPVYRSGSSVSPNIWQEMNCATIPETSQTWQLISLISSLVSIKATFHLSFHVIKDIDWNDTMTMTVFGQRYAYDLISLKEDSVTYLNFTTENNKPKKMVITYQVRHNTGFKDFPVNVSLYFPKQVQENFELINYQIKLLKNGQVTENDQTAKWVRRKHPNGHREYREQLFTTCILCPKQSEVRVEIIVLPNQWLIIGTGAGAGLLLLIIIKLILCKVRFSSRIFQ
;
A
#
# COMPACT_ATOMS: atom_id res chain seq x y z
N MET A 1 -2.49 -22.17 1.32
CA MET A 1 -1.59 -22.83 0.33
C MET A 1 -0.21 -23.24 0.91
N TYR A 2 -0.10 -23.47 2.23
CA TYR A 2 1.20 -23.69 2.90
C TYR A 2 1.63 -25.15 3.11
N ILE A 3 0.77 -26.14 2.86
CA ILE A 3 1.03 -27.55 3.26
C ILE A 3 1.56 -28.45 2.13
N PHE A 4 1.39 -28.10 0.85
CA PHE A 4 1.79 -28.99 -0.26
C PHE A 4 3.28 -28.92 -0.68
N ALA A 5 4.09 -28.01 -0.11
CA ALA A 5 5.48 -27.82 -0.53
C ALA A 5 6.52 -28.68 0.21
N LEU A 6 6.12 -29.47 1.22
CA LEU A 6 7.05 -30.29 2.01
C LEU A 6 7.49 -31.59 1.33
N LEU A 7 6.85 -32.00 0.22
CA LEU A 7 7.08 -33.31 -0.42
C LEU A 7 7.92 -33.30 -1.71
N SER A 8 8.45 -32.16 -2.17
CA SER A 8 9.22 -32.10 -3.43
C SER A 8 10.66 -31.56 -3.32
N LEU A 9 11.29 -31.65 -2.15
CA LEU A 9 12.62 -31.07 -1.86
C LEU A 9 13.83 -31.81 -2.47
N ASN A 10 13.63 -32.70 -3.45
CA ASN A 10 14.72 -33.47 -4.05
C ASN A 10 15.15 -33.06 -5.46
N HIS A 11 14.57 -32.02 -6.08
CA HIS A 11 14.97 -31.68 -7.45
C HIS A 11 15.19 -30.18 -7.70
N ILE A 12 16.40 -29.92 -8.21
CA ILE A 12 16.87 -28.76 -8.98
C ILE A 12 17.54 -27.65 -8.14
N PHE A 13 18.86 -27.81 -8.01
CA PHE A 13 19.83 -26.78 -7.63
C PHE A 13 19.94 -25.74 -8.76
N SER A 14 19.79 -24.46 -8.44
CA SER A 14 20.21 -23.35 -9.30
C SER A 14 21.73 -23.41 -9.51
N GLU A 15 22.17 -23.39 -10.76
CA GLU A 15 23.58 -23.25 -11.13
C GLU A 15 24.13 -21.92 -10.59
N CYS A 16 24.86 -21.99 -9.46
CA CYS A 16 25.65 -20.87 -8.96
C CYS A 16 26.63 -20.41 -10.05
N THR A 17 26.74 -19.10 -10.29
CA THR A 17 27.93 -18.54 -10.96
C THR A 17 29.14 -18.91 -10.12
N LYS A 18 29.80 -20.01 -10.52
CA LYS A 18 31.01 -20.58 -9.94
C LYS A 18 32.06 -19.49 -9.70
N ASN A 19 32.20 -19.02 -8.45
CA ASN A 19 33.38 -18.27 -8.07
C ASN A 19 34.56 -19.23 -8.15
N LYS A 20 35.49 -18.98 -9.07
CA LYS A 20 36.69 -19.79 -9.23
C LYS A 20 37.56 -19.57 -7.99
N VAL A 21 37.97 -20.65 -7.33
CA VAL A 21 38.81 -20.60 -6.12
C VAL A 21 40.08 -21.39 -6.37
N ASP A 22 41.22 -20.81 -6.03
CA ASP A 22 42.50 -21.49 -6.02
C ASP A 22 42.92 -21.68 -4.56
N LEU A 23 42.92 -22.94 -4.10
CA LEU A 23 43.23 -23.31 -2.72
C LEU A 23 44.59 -24.00 -2.63
N VAL A 24 45.46 -23.49 -1.75
CA VAL A 24 46.77 -24.08 -1.47
C VAL A 24 46.77 -24.67 -0.06
N PHE A 25 47.07 -25.95 0.06
CA PHE A 25 47.41 -26.58 1.33
C PHE A 25 48.90 -26.38 1.62
N LEU A 26 49.21 -25.77 2.76
CA LEU A 26 50.56 -25.69 3.29
C LEU A 26 50.61 -26.55 4.55
N PHE A 27 51.24 -27.71 4.47
CA PHE A 27 51.26 -28.67 5.56
C PHE A 27 52.68 -28.95 6.04
N ASP A 28 52.82 -29.00 7.35
CA ASP A 28 54.10 -29.21 8.02
C ASP A 28 54.61 -30.65 7.80
N GLY A 29 55.92 -30.77 7.68
CA GLY A 29 56.69 -32.01 7.57
C GLY A 29 57.99 -31.95 8.37
N SER A 30 57.96 -31.19 9.47
CA SER A 30 59.06 -31.01 10.41
C SER A 30 59.32 -32.24 11.28
N GLY A 31 60.45 -32.26 11.98
CA GLY A 31 60.86 -33.39 12.82
C GLY A 31 60.06 -33.57 14.11
N SER A 32 59.12 -32.66 14.43
CA SER A 32 58.25 -32.76 15.61
C SER A 32 57.09 -33.75 15.43
N MET A 33 56.74 -34.10 14.20
CA MET A 33 55.67 -35.06 13.91
C MET A 33 56.20 -36.47 13.59
N THR A 34 55.38 -37.46 13.89
CA THR A 34 55.61 -38.86 13.52
C THR A 34 55.20 -39.13 12.07
N GLU A 35 55.60 -40.29 11.53
CA GLU A 35 55.19 -40.70 10.17
C GLU A 35 53.66 -40.90 10.07
N GLU A 36 53.01 -41.35 11.15
CA GLU A 36 51.55 -41.50 11.20
C GLU A 36 50.83 -40.15 11.22
N GLU A 37 51.33 -39.18 11.98
CA GLU A 37 50.79 -37.82 12.00
C GLU A 37 50.96 -37.13 10.64
N PHE A 38 52.12 -37.31 10.00
CA PHE A 38 52.35 -36.85 8.63
C PHE A 38 51.38 -37.51 7.63
N LYS A 39 51.09 -38.80 7.79
CA LYS A 39 50.08 -39.49 6.98
C LYS A 39 48.68 -38.91 7.20
N LYS A 40 48.30 -38.57 8.44
CA LYS A 40 47.01 -37.93 8.73
C LYS A 40 46.85 -36.56 8.06
N ASN A 41 47.93 -35.78 7.94
CA ASN A 41 47.90 -34.54 7.13
C ASN A 41 47.54 -34.82 5.67
N LYS A 42 48.16 -35.85 5.07
CA LYS A 42 47.86 -36.26 3.68
C LYS A 42 46.42 -36.77 3.53
N ASP A 43 45.96 -37.59 4.47
CA ASP A 43 44.60 -38.15 4.47
C ASP A 43 43.54 -37.04 4.66
N PHE A 44 43.82 -36.02 5.47
CA PHE A 44 42.95 -34.84 5.61
C PHE A 44 42.86 -34.03 4.32
N ILE A 45 44.00 -33.73 3.69
CA ILE A 45 44.04 -33.00 2.40
C ILE A 45 43.26 -33.80 1.33
N LYS A 46 43.51 -35.11 1.24
CA LYS A 46 42.77 -36.02 0.36
C LYS A 46 41.27 -35.93 0.62
N SER A 47 40.84 -36.01 1.87
CA SER A 47 39.41 -36.01 2.23
C SER A 47 38.73 -34.68 1.84
N ILE A 48 39.43 -33.54 1.97
CA ILE A 48 38.92 -32.26 1.49
C ILE A 48 38.81 -32.25 -0.04
N MET A 49 39.87 -32.67 -0.75
CA MET A 49 39.88 -32.74 -2.22
C MET A 49 38.76 -33.65 -2.76
N ASP A 50 38.60 -34.85 -2.19
CA ASP A 50 37.55 -35.79 -2.57
C ASP A 50 36.15 -35.21 -2.32
N SER A 51 35.95 -34.56 -1.16
CA SER A 51 34.67 -33.98 -0.78
C SER A 51 34.26 -32.75 -1.59
N LEU A 52 35.22 -32.10 -2.25
CA LEU A 52 35.05 -30.91 -3.09
C LEU A 52 35.34 -31.18 -4.57
N SER A 53 35.43 -32.46 -4.97
CA SER A 53 35.74 -32.86 -6.35
C SER A 53 34.75 -32.35 -7.41
N ASN A 54 33.49 -32.11 -7.01
CA ASN A 54 32.43 -31.59 -7.89
C ASN A 54 32.35 -30.04 -7.93
N THR A 55 33.28 -29.32 -7.31
CA THR A 55 33.28 -27.85 -7.27
C THR A 55 34.23 -27.23 -8.31
N THR A 56 34.32 -25.90 -8.36
CA THR A 56 35.26 -25.18 -9.24
C THR A 56 36.62 -24.89 -8.61
N ILE A 57 36.90 -25.51 -7.48
CA ILE A 57 38.11 -25.28 -6.72
C ILE A 57 39.26 -26.02 -7.40
N LYS A 58 40.37 -25.31 -7.65
CA LYS A 58 41.64 -25.95 -7.97
C LYS A 58 42.51 -26.03 -6.72
N PHE A 59 43.11 -27.19 -6.50
CA PHE A 59 43.97 -27.42 -5.34
C PHE A 59 45.45 -27.41 -5.74
N ALA A 60 46.30 -26.96 -4.83
CA ALA A 60 47.75 -27.19 -4.83
C ALA A 60 48.19 -27.57 -3.42
N ALA A 61 49.32 -28.26 -3.27
CA ALA A 61 49.85 -28.60 -1.96
C ALA A 61 51.36 -28.39 -1.87
N VAL A 62 51.80 -27.86 -0.73
CA VAL A 62 53.18 -27.57 -0.39
C VAL A 62 53.50 -28.19 0.95
N GLN A 63 54.49 -29.07 0.99
CA GLN A 63 55.09 -29.54 2.24
C GLN A 63 56.18 -28.56 2.65
N PHE A 64 56.29 -28.23 3.94
CA PHE A 64 57.38 -27.42 4.43
C PHE A 64 58.13 -28.03 5.63
N SER A 65 59.43 -27.76 5.68
CA SER A 65 60.28 -28.00 6.83
C SER A 65 61.42 -26.97 6.85
N ARG A 66 62.70 -27.37 6.86
CA ARG A 66 63.85 -26.49 6.61
C ARG A 66 63.79 -25.86 5.21
N ARG A 67 63.27 -26.61 4.22
CA ARG A 67 63.03 -26.14 2.85
C ARG A 67 61.60 -26.50 2.43
N PRO A 68 60.83 -25.57 1.83
CA PRO A 68 59.52 -25.89 1.26
C PRO A 68 59.64 -26.60 -0.08
N ARG A 69 58.70 -27.51 -0.38
CA ARG A 69 58.59 -28.22 -1.66
C ARG A 69 57.13 -28.21 -2.13
N ILE A 70 56.91 -27.78 -3.37
CA ILE A 70 55.62 -27.94 -4.04
C ILE A 70 55.45 -29.43 -4.34
N VAL A 71 54.41 -30.03 -3.76
CA VAL A 71 54.07 -31.45 -3.94
C VAL A 71 53.32 -31.62 -5.24
N PHE A 72 52.35 -30.74 -5.48
CA PHE A 72 51.64 -30.60 -6.75
C PHE A 72 51.11 -29.17 -6.91
N ASP A 73 51.06 -28.68 -8.14
CA ASP A 73 50.49 -27.38 -8.50
C ASP A 73 49.04 -27.51 -9.00
N PHE A 74 48.42 -26.40 -9.43
CA PHE A 74 47.04 -26.45 -9.92
C PHE A 74 46.92 -27.20 -11.25
N ASN A 75 47.98 -27.23 -12.08
CA ASN A 75 48.01 -28.02 -13.32
C ASN A 75 47.97 -29.52 -13.01
N ASP A 76 48.73 -29.96 -12.01
CA ASP A 76 48.75 -31.35 -11.55
C ASP A 76 47.40 -31.79 -11.00
N HIS A 77 46.68 -30.89 -10.32
CA HIS A 77 45.31 -31.16 -9.86
C HIS A 77 44.36 -31.34 -11.04
N VAL A 78 44.35 -30.40 -11.99
CA VAL A 78 43.50 -30.48 -13.19
C VAL A 78 43.84 -31.71 -14.05
N ALA A 79 45.11 -32.11 -14.11
CA ALA A 79 45.56 -33.31 -14.82
C ALA A 79 45.29 -34.63 -14.07
N GLY A 80 44.64 -34.60 -12.89
CA GLY A 80 44.32 -35.80 -12.10
C GLY A 80 45.52 -36.47 -11.42
N ARG A 81 46.71 -35.82 -11.38
CA ARG A 81 47.96 -36.37 -10.81
C ARG A 81 48.19 -35.98 -9.36
N ALA A 82 47.42 -35.03 -8.83
CA ALA A 82 47.62 -34.47 -7.49
C ALA A 82 47.55 -35.52 -6.37
N LEU A 83 46.56 -36.42 -6.39
CA LEU A 83 46.39 -37.43 -5.34
C LEU A 83 47.57 -38.42 -5.29
N GLU A 84 48.04 -38.87 -6.45
CA GLU A 84 49.20 -39.76 -6.54
C GLU A 84 50.47 -39.08 -5.99
N LYS A 85 50.73 -37.82 -6.40
CA LYS A 85 51.86 -37.03 -5.92
C LYS A 85 51.79 -36.79 -4.42
N LEU A 86 50.61 -36.46 -3.89
CA LEU A 86 50.38 -36.28 -2.47
C LEU A 86 50.69 -37.56 -1.69
N MET A 87 50.15 -38.71 -2.09
CA MET A 87 50.35 -39.95 -1.34
C MET A 87 51.79 -40.45 -1.39
N LYS A 88 52.51 -40.24 -2.50
CA LYS A 88 53.94 -40.57 -2.65
C LYS A 88 54.89 -39.61 -1.94
N GLU A 89 54.39 -38.47 -1.46
CA GLU A 89 55.21 -37.45 -0.84
C GLU A 89 55.88 -37.98 0.44
N LYS A 90 57.20 -37.78 0.51
CA LYS A 90 58.06 -38.22 1.62
C LYS A 90 58.16 -37.16 2.69
N HIS A 91 58.06 -37.59 3.94
CA HIS A 91 58.21 -36.75 5.12
C HIS A 91 59.64 -36.18 5.24
N MET A 92 59.77 -34.85 5.41
CA MET A 92 61.07 -34.16 5.42
C MET A 92 61.84 -34.21 6.76
N LYS A 93 61.16 -34.31 7.90
CA LYS A 93 61.75 -34.49 9.25
C LYS A 93 62.84 -33.47 9.62
N SER A 94 62.59 -32.19 9.38
CA SER A 94 63.58 -31.11 9.64
C SER A 94 62.97 -29.93 10.42
N LEU A 95 63.52 -28.71 10.31
CA LEU A 95 63.02 -27.50 10.98
C LEU A 95 61.62 -27.09 10.51
N THR A 96 61.01 -26.05 11.08
CA THR A 96 59.65 -25.56 10.76
C THR A 96 59.72 -24.14 10.16
N ASN A 97 60.30 -23.96 8.96
CA ASN A 97 60.46 -22.63 8.35
C ASN A 97 59.18 -22.19 7.62
N THR A 98 58.20 -21.68 8.37
CA THR A 98 56.86 -21.33 7.89
C THR A 98 56.86 -20.11 6.96
N TYR A 99 57.59 -19.03 7.28
CA TYR A 99 57.56 -17.81 6.46
C TYR A 99 58.24 -17.99 5.11
N ARG A 100 59.32 -18.78 5.06
CA ARG A 100 59.96 -19.18 3.80
C ARG A 100 59.02 -19.98 2.90
N ALA A 101 58.16 -20.81 3.48
CA ALA A 101 57.15 -21.56 2.73
C ALA A 101 56.05 -20.65 2.19
N LEU A 102 55.57 -19.70 2.99
CA LEU A 102 54.63 -18.66 2.56
C LEU A 102 55.18 -17.82 1.40
N GLN A 103 56.48 -17.49 1.42
CA GLN A 103 57.12 -16.76 0.33
C GLN A 103 57.16 -17.60 -0.96
N LEU A 104 57.50 -18.90 -0.88
CA LEU A 104 57.50 -19.79 -2.04
C LEU A 104 56.13 -19.83 -2.74
N ILE A 105 55.04 -19.90 -1.95
CA ILE A 105 53.67 -19.95 -2.47
C ILE A 105 53.31 -18.66 -3.22
N LEU A 106 53.67 -17.48 -2.69
CA LEU A 106 53.42 -16.20 -3.37
C LEU A 106 54.17 -16.08 -4.70
N ASP A 107 55.40 -16.61 -4.75
CA ASP A 107 56.28 -16.46 -5.90
C ASP A 107 55.94 -17.45 -7.02
N ASN A 108 55.36 -18.61 -6.70
CA ASN A 108 55.23 -19.72 -7.65
C ASN A 108 53.80 -20.24 -7.85
N LEU A 109 52.85 -19.99 -6.96
CA LEU A 109 51.49 -20.53 -7.05
C LEU A 109 50.44 -19.43 -7.23
N PHE A 110 50.28 -18.55 -6.24
CA PHE A 110 49.18 -17.57 -6.27
C PHE A 110 49.35 -16.53 -7.40
N GLY A 111 48.41 -16.53 -8.33
CA GLY A 111 48.39 -15.62 -9.48
C GLY A 111 49.42 -15.99 -10.56
N LYS A 112 49.96 -17.21 -10.54
CA LYS A 112 50.88 -17.72 -11.56
C LYS A 112 50.16 -18.67 -12.50
N GLU A 113 49.77 -18.16 -13.67
CA GLU A 113 49.12 -18.97 -14.71
C GLU A 113 50.01 -20.14 -15.16
N SER A 114 51.34 -19.98 -15.13
CA SER A 114 52.30 -21.06 -15.40
C SER A 114 52.17 -22.26 -14.45
N ALA A 115 51.63 -22.05 -13.24
CA ALA A 115 51.35 -23.09 -12.26
C ALA A 115 49.88 -23.56 -12.28
N GLY A 116 49.08 -23.08 -13.25
CA GLY A 116 47.67 -23.44 -13.42
C GLY A 116 46.69 -22.58 -12.62
N ALA A 117 47.18 -21.51 -11.98
CA ALA A 117 46.35 -20.58 -11.23
C ALA A 117 45.33 -19.90 -12.15
N THR A 118 44.15 -19.66 -11.61
CA THR A 118 42.99 -19.19 -12.34
C THR A 118 42.92 -17.66 -12.29
N PRO A 119 42.87 -16.96 -13.44
CA PRO A 119 42.79 -15.50 -13.45
C PRO A 119 41.54 -15.00 -12.70
N GLY A 120 41.74 -14.09 -11.76
CA GLY A 120 40.67 -13.49 -10.96
C GLY A 120 40.04 -14.42 -9.90
N ALA A 121 40.60 -15.61 -9.66
CA ALA A 121 40.10 -16.52 -8.62
C ALA A 121 40.39 -16.02 -7.20
N THR A 122 39.50 -16.36 -6.27
CA THR A 122 39.75 -16.15 -4.84
C THR A 122 40.87 -17.08 -4.38
N GLN A 123 41.88 -16.50 -3.73
CA GLN A 123 43.08 -17.21 -3.29
C GLN A 123 42.94 -17.59 -1.82
N VAL A 124 43.05 -18.89 -1.53
CA VAL A 124 42.85 -19.44 -0.19
C VAL A 124 44.05 -20.28 0.21
N LEU A 125 44.59 -20.05 1.40
CA LEU A 125 45.65 -20.83 2.02
C LEU A 125 45.11 -21.55 3.25
N VAL A 126 45.40 -22.85 3.37
CA VAL A 126 45.17 -23.63 4.58
C VAL A 126 46.52 -24.09 5.13
N LEU A 127 46.96 -23.50 6.24
CA LEU A 127 48.17 -23.88 6.97
C LEU A 127 47.83 -24.95 8.02
N ILE A 128 48.56 -26.06 8.02
CA ILE A 128 48.47 -27.13 9.03
C ILE A 128 49.87 -27.31 9.64
N THR A 129 50.03 -27.06 10.93
CA THR A 129 51.34 -27.06 11.61
C THR A 129 51.23 -27.49 13.06
N ASP A 130 52.26 -28.13 13.60
CA ASP A 130 52.37 -28.45 15.04
C ASP A 130 53.48 -27.69 15.78
N GLY A 131 54.31 -26.95 15.04
CA GLY A 131 55.39 -26.14 15.58
C GLY A 131 55.24 -24.64 15.35
N ASP A 132 55.89 -23.87 16.22
CA ASP A 132 56.17 -22.46 15.98
C ASP A 132 57.11 -22.29 14.76
N PRO A 133 56.95 -21.20 13.98
CA PRO A 133 57.90 -20.87 12.91
C PRO A 133 59.33 -20.73 13.46
N SER A 134 60.27 -21.45 12.85
CA SER A 134 61.70 -21.40 13.18
C SER A 134 62.43 -20.21 12.51
N ASP A 135 61.76 -19.54 11.57
CA ASP A 135 62.26 -18.39 10.83
C ASP A 135 61.61 -17.06 11.27
N THR A 136 62.33 -15.95 11.11
CA THR A 136 61.99 -14.65 11.73
C THR A 136 61.42 -13.61 10.76
N GLN A 137 61.26 -13.92 9.47
CA GLN A 137 60.78 -12.96 8.45
C GLN A 137 59.25 -12.83 8.42
N LYS A 138 58.66 -12.35 9.52
CA LYS A 138 57.21 -12.28 9.72
C LYS A 138 56.53 -11.15 8.95
N ASP A 139 56.99 -9.91 9.12
CA ASP A 139 56.17 -8.73 8.77
C ASP A 139 56.14 -8.44 7.25
N VAL A 140 57.23 -8.73 6.54
CA VAL A 140 57.34 -8.48 5.09
C VAL A 140 56.44 -9.42 4.27
N VAL A 141 56.31 -10.67 4.71
CA VAL A 141 55.55 -11.69 3.97
C VAL A 141 54.05 -11.51 4.21
N LEU A 142 53.62 -11.36 5.47
CA LEU A 142 52.20 -11.24 5.80
C LEU A 142 51.55 -9.99 5.19
N THR A 143 52.27 -8.87 5.14
CA THR A 143 51.80 -7.63 4.49
C THR A 143 51.46 -7.87 3.00
N LYS A 144 52.25 -8.68 2.28
CA LYS A 144 51.97 -9.02 0.87
C LYS A 144 50.74 -9.91 0.71
N TYR A 145 50.51 -10.82 1.67
CA TYR A 145 49.31 -11.66 1.68
C TYR A 145 48.04 -10.82 1.89
N ASP A 146 48.09 -9.81 2.76
CA ASP A 146 46.99 -8.89 3.00
C ASP A 146 46.72 -7.98 1.80
N GLN A 147 47.77 -7.41 1.19
CA GLN A 147 47.63 -6.59 -0.03
C GLN A 147 47.00 -7.36 -1.21
N LYS A 148 47.26 -8.68 -1.30
CA LYS A 148 46.69 -9.55 -2.34
C LYS A 148 45.32 -10.14 -1.96
N ASN A 149 44.75 -9.76 -0.82
CA ASN A 149 43.46 -10.28 -0.31
C ASN A 149 43.41 -11.81 -0.24
N ILE A 150 44.52 -12.46 0.12
CA ILE A 150 44.60 -13.93 0.23
C ILE A 150 44.02 -14.35 1.57
N ILE A 151 43.01 -15.21 1.56
CA ILE A 151 42.34 -15.74 2.76
C ILE A 151 43.18 -16.87 3.35
N ARG A 152 43.47 -16.81 4.65
CA ARG A 152 44.40 -17.73 5.31
C ARG A 152 43.75 -18.39 6.52
N PHE A 153 43.54 -19.70 6.45
CA PHE A 153 43.16 -20.54 7.57
C PHE A 153 44.39 -21.15 8.22
N VAL A 154 44.42 -21.20 9.54
CA VAL A 154 45.50 -21.78 10.34
C VAL A 154 44.94 -22.87 11.23
N ILE A 155 45.48 -24.08 11.10
CA ILE A 155 45.19 -25.24 11.93
C ILE A 155 46.45 -25.56 12.72
N GLY A 156 46.41 -25.24 14.01
CA GLY A 156 47.48 -25.58 14.96
C GLY A 156 47.18 -26.88 15.67
N VAL A 157 48.07 -27.86 15.55
CA VAL A 157 47.95 -29.18 16.20
C VAL A 157 48.93 -29.28 17.36
N ARG A 158 48.50 -29.73 18.54
CA ARG A 158 49.38 -29.91 19.72
C ARG A 158 50.15 -28.63 20.16
N ILE A 159 49.66 -27.44 19.78
CA ILE A 159 50.31 -26.16 20.09
C ILE A 159 49.78 -25.58 21.42
N ASN A 160 50.68 -25.39 22.38
CA ASN A 160 50.33 -24.83 23.69
C ASN A 160 49.90 -23.36 23.58
N SER A 161 50.70 -22.50 22.94
CA SER A 161 50.42 -21.07 22.72
C SER A 161 50.28 -20.76 21.22
N MET A 162 49.17 -20.13 20.84
CA MET A 162 48.92 -19.73 19.44
C MET A 162 49.50 -18.35 19.10
N GLU A 163 50.23 -17.69 20.00
CA GLU A 163 50.68 -16.30 19.83
C GLU A 163 51.53 -16.06 18.57
N LYS A 164 52.37 -17.03 18.20
CA LYS A 164 53.27 -16.89 17.04
C LYS A 164 52.62 -17.25 15.70
N ILE A 165 51.56 -18.06 15.71
CA ILE A 165 50.93 -18.63 14.50
C ILE A 165 49.58 -17.96 14.19
N LYS A 166 48.84 -17.52 15.22
CA LYS A 166 47.60 -16.72 15.08
C LYS A 166 47.74 -15.50 14.16
N PRO A 167 48.87 -14.76 14.14
CA PRO A 167 49.07 -13.64 13.22
C PRO A 167 49.03 -14.04 11.74
N ILE A 168 49.35 -15.29 11.39
CA ILE A 168 49.36 -15.78 10.00
C ILE A 168 47.94 -15.87 9.42
N ALA A 169 46.93 -16.17 10.23
CA ALA A 169 45.53 -16.26 9.76
C ALA A 169 44.97 -14.92 9.29
N SER A 170 43.91 -14.92 8.49
CA SER A 170 43.17 -13.69 8.14
C SER A 170 42.25 -13.24 9.29
N GLU A 171 41.85 -11.98 9.29
CA GLU A 171 40.78 -11.48 10.18
C GLU A 171 39.38 -11.92 9.68
N PRO A 172 38.39 -12.15 10.58
CA PRO A 172 38.53 -12.15 12.03
C PRO A 172 39.15 -13.48 12.52
N LYS A 173 40.07 -13.41 13.49
CA LYS A 173 40.89 -14.57 13.92
C LYS A 173 40.09 -15.75 14.47
N ASP A 174 38.98 -15.50 15.15
CA ASP A 174 38.06 -16.52 15.69
C ASP A 174 37.46 -17.41 14.59
N LYS A 175 37.39 -16.92 13.34
CA LYS A 175 36.86 -17.67 12.20
C LYS A 175 37.94 -18.40 11.39
N HIS A 176 39.19 -17.98 11.47
CA HIS A 176 40.27 -18.48 10.62
C HIS A 176 41.35 -19.26 11.36
N VAL A 177 41.26 -19.37 12.68
CA VAL A 177 42.21 -20.11 13.52
C VAL A 177 41.52 -21.27 14.20
N PHE A 178 42.07 -22.47 14.00
CA PHE A 178 41.61 -23.70 14.63
C PHE A 178 42.76 -24.28 15.46
N LYS A 179 42.49 -24.61 16.71
CA LYS A 179 43.42 -25.33 17.59
C LYS A 179 42.85 -26.72 17.85
N ILE A 180 43.64 -27.75 17.61
CA ILE A 180 43.30 -29.15 17.90
C ILE A 180 44.38 -29.80 18.76
N GLU A 181 43.94 -30.65 19.68
CA GLU A 181 44.83 -31.31 20.64
C GLU A 181 45.62 -32.45 19.99
N ASP A 182 45.03 -33.11 18.99
CA ASP A 182 45.67 -34.17 18.22
C ASP A 182 45.23 -34.17 16.76
N TYR A 183 45.91 -34.96 15.94
CA TYR A 183 45.61 -35.10 14.52
C TYR A 183 44.32 -35.89 14.22
N LYS A 184 43.64 -36.51 15.22
CA LYS A 184 42.29 -37.09 15.03
C LYS A 184 41.22 -35.99 15.02
N GLY A 185 41.47 -34.87 15.69
CA GLY A 185 40.61 -33.67 15.65
C GLY A 185 40.45 -33.04 14.26
N LEU A 186 41.31 -33.41 13.29
CA LEU A 186 41.19 -32.97 11.90
C LEU A 186 39.86 -33.37 11.26
N ASP A 187 39.26 -34.51 11.66
CA ASP A 187 37.95 -34.95 11.17
C ASP A 187 36.82 -34.01 11.61
N GLY A 188 36.92 -33.46 12.84
CA GLY A 188 35.99 -32.45 13.34
C GLY A 188 36.15 -31.09 12.65
N ILE A 189 37.40 -30.74 12.29
CA ILE A 189 37.69 -29.55 11.48
C ILE A 189 37.18 -29.74 10.05
N LEU A 190 37.24 -30.96 9.50
CA LEU A 190 36.88 -31.23 8.11
C LEU A 190 35.49 -30.69 7.75
N LYS A 191 34.47 -30.96 8.57
CA LYS A 191 33.11 -30.45 8.36
C LYS A 191 33.05 -28.91 8.40
N THR A 192 33.74 -28.31 9.37
CA THR A 192 33.76 -26.86 9.58
C THR A 192 34.50 -26.13 8.46
N LEU A 193 35.68 -26.61 8.10
CA LEU A 193 36.51 -26.06 7.04
C LEU A 193 35.87 -26.29 5.67
N LYS A 194 35.27 -27.46 5.42
CA LYS A 194 34.45 -27.73 4.24
C LYS A 194 33.34 -26.68 4.11
N ASN A 195 32.53 -26.51 5.15
CA ASN A 195 31.44 -25.53 5.12
C ASN A 195 31.97 -24.11 4.89
N LYS A 196 33.11 -23.74 5.50
CA LYS A 196 33.73 -22.42 5.27
C LYS A 196 34.31 -22.25 3.87
N ILE A 197 34.94 -23.27 3.31
CA ILE A 197 35.45 -23.27 1.93
C ILE A 197 34.29 -23.20 0.94
N ILE A 198 33.18 -23.90 1.20
CA ILE A 198 31.94 -23.80 0.43
C ILE A 198 31.33 -22.39 0.56
N ILE A 199 31.37 -21.77 1.74
CA ILE A 199 30.93 -20.38 1.96
C ILE A 199 31.80 -19.38 1.18
N LEU A 200 33.05 -19.71 0.85
CA LEU A 200 33.91 -18.90 -0.03
C LEU A 200 33.55 -19.01 -1.52
N GLU A 201 32.89 -20.10 -1.95
CA GLU A 201 32.27 -20.20 -3.27
C GLU A 201 30.97 -19.37 -3.36
N GLY A 202 30.36 -19.03 -2.22
CA GLY A 202 29.19 -18.16 -2.15
C GLY A 202 28.71 -17.97 -0.72
N MET A 203 28.56 -16.71 -0.30
CA MET A 203 28.13 -16.33 1.05
C MET A 203 26.71 -16.83 1.34
N PHE A 204 26.60 -17.84 2.21
CA PHE A 204 25.34 -18.20 2.87
C PHE A 204 24.98 -17.09 3.87
N VAL A 205 23.97 -16.29 3.53
CA VAL A 205 23.15 -15.59 4.52
C VAL A 205 21.88 -16.42 4.68
N PHE A 206 21.61 -16.89 5.89
CA PHE A 206 20.36 -17.54 6.26
C PHE A 206 19.19 -16.61 5.94
N PHE A 207 18.39 -16.94 4.93
CA PHE A 207 16.98 -16.55 4.83
C PHE A 207 16.21 -17.67 4.13
N LEU A 208 15.08 -18.06 4.72
CA LEU A 208 14.19 -19.13 4.30
C LEU A 208 13.69 -18.91 2.85
N ARG A 209 13.60 -20.00 2.08
CA ARG A 209 13.21 -20.01 0.66
C ARG A 209 11.68 -19.89 0.51
N PHE A 210 11.18 -18.66 0.50
CA PHE A 210 9.96 -18.28 -0.25
C PHE A 210 10.39 -17.17 -1.21
N TYR A 211 10.20 -17.36 -2.52
CA TYR A 211 10.53 -16.43 -3.61
C TYR A 211 11.83 -15.61 -3.45
N THR A 212 12.91 -16.13 -4.03
CA THR A 212 14.28 -15.66 -3.83
C THR A 212 14.50 -14.15 -4.06
N PHE A 213 14.93 -13.46 -3.00
CA PHE A 213 15.91 -12.38 -3.08
C PHE A 213 17.09 -12.81 -3.97
N SER A 214 17.47 -12.01 -4.96
CA SER A 214 18.89 -11.96 -5.34
C SER A 214 19.48 -10.65 -4.83
N THR A 215 19.97 -10.71 -3.59
CA THR A 215 21.04 -9.82 -3.15
C THR A 215 22.31 -10.29 -3.85
N LYS A 216 22.64 -9.73 -5.02
CA LYS A 216 24.01 -9.87 -5.52
C LYS A 216 24.94 -9.37 -4.39
N PRO A 217 25.96 -10.13 -3.93
CA PRO A 217 26.67 -9.89 -2.66
C PRO A 217 27.42 -8.55 -2.53
N LYS A 218 27.33 -7.66 -3.52
CA LYS A 218 28.05 -6.38 -3.54
C LYS A 218 27.14 -5.15 -3.58
N SER A 219 25.82 -5.30 -3.65
CA SER A 219 24.97 -4.13 -3.91
C SER A 219 23.61 -4.09 -3.23
N TRP A 220 23.06 -5.19 -2.70
CA TRP A 220 21.76 -5.22 -1.98
C TRP A 220 20.58 -4.54 -2.71
N ARG A 221 20.70 -4.38 -4.03
CA ARG A 221 19.67 -3.77 -4.89
C ARG A 221 18.36 -4.54 -4.83
N GLY A 222 18.46 -5.87 -4.83
CA GLY A 222 17.33 -6.77 -4.88
C GLY A 222 16.90 -7.12 -6.31
N SER A 223 16.13 -8.20 -6.44
CA SER A 223 15.58 -8.71 -7.70
C SER A 223 14.61 -9.85 -7.40
N LEU A 224 13.65 -10.09 -8.29
CA LEU A 224 12.78 -11.26 -8.21
C LEU A 224 13.30 -12.37 -9.13
N LYS A 225 12.97 -13.62 -8.83
CA LYS A 225 13.21 -14.75 -9.74
C LYS A 225 11.92 -15.51 -10.00
N GLU A 226 11.66 -15.78 -11.26
CA GLU A 226 10.58 -16.65 -11.72
C GLU A 226 11.18 -18.03 -12.06
N PRO A 227 10.78 -19.10 -11.35
CA PRO A 227 11.26 -20.44 -11.65
C PRO A 227 10.57 -20.98 -12.91
N ASP A 228 11.31 -21.12 -14.02
CA ASP A 228 10.90 -21.93 -15.17
C ASP A 228 11.54 -23.33 -15.05
N LEU A 229 10.86 -24.37 -15.53
CA LEU A 229 11.26 -25.78 -15.44
C LEU A 229 12.63 -26.07 -16.11
N GLN A 230 13.16 -25.14 -16.92
CA GLN A 230 14.44 -25.28 -17.61
C GLN A 230 15.43 -24.11 -17.42
N HIS A 231 14.99 -22.90 -17.08
CA HIS A 231 15.87 -21.72 -16.95
C HIS A 231 15.36 -20.72 -15.90
N GLU A 232 16.18 -20.31 -14.92
CA GLU A 232 15.79 -19.24 -13.99
C GLU A 232 15.75 -17.88 -14.69
N LYS A 233 14.58 -17.22 -14.67
CA LYS A 233 14.45 -15.86 -15.21
C LYS A 233 14.51 -14.84 -14.08
N GLN A 234 15.51 -13.96 -14.13
CA GLN A 234 15.65 -12.86 -13.18
C GLN A 234 14.84 -11.64 -13.66
N ILE A 235 13.98 -11.12 -12.79
CA ILE A 235 13.25 -9.87 -13.00
C ILE A 235 14.01 -8.77 -12.26
N LEU A 236 14.46 -7.78 -13.03
CA LEU A 236 15.26 -6.66 -12.54
C LEU A 236 14.50 -5.36 -12.75
N ASP A 237 14.79 -4.44 -11.86
CA ASP A 237 14.40 -3.06 -11.98
C ASP A 237 15.66 -2.21 -12.29
N PRO A 238 15.75 -1.61 -13.49
CA PRO A 238 16.88 -0.79 -13.91
C PRO A 238 17.07 0.50 -13.11
N ASP A 239 16.04 1.02 -12.44
CA ASP A 239 16.11 2.28 -11.68
C ASP A 239 16.28 2.05 -10.18
N MET A 240 16.11 0.82 -9.70
CA MET A 240 16.24 0.50 -8.28
C MET A 240 17.65 0.82 -7.76
N GLU A 241 17.77 1.56 -6.67
CA GLU A 241 19.08 1.92 -6.11
C GLU A 241 19.73 0.74 -5.37
N MET A 242 21.04 0.84 -5.11
CA MET A 242 21.73 -0.11 -4.24
C MET A 242 21.17 -0.02 -2.81
N ASP A 243 21.32 -1.10 -2.02
CA ASP A 243 20.88 -1.17 -0.62
C ASP A 243 19.38 -0.92 -0.38
N SER A 244 18.56 -1.08 -1.42
CA SER A 244 17.11 -0.84 -1.37
C SER A 244 16.29 -2.05 -0.90
N TYR A 245 16.87 -3.25 -1.00
CA TYR A 245 16.24 -4.51 -0.60
C TYR A 245 14.97 -4.84 -1.40
N MET A 246 14.96 -4.58 -2.72
CA MET A 246 13.83 -4.98 -3.56
C MET A 246 13.60 -6.50 -3.53
N GLY A 247 12.37 -6.90 -3.24
CA GLY A 247 11.98 -8.29 -3.02
C GLY A 247 11.98 -8.67 -1.55
N PHE A 248 12.05 -7.70 -0.62
CA PHE A 248 11.90 -7.95 0.81
C PHE A 248 10.55 -8.55 1.17
N SER A 249 9.51 -8.03 0.53
CA SER A 249 8.17 -8.58 0.54
C SER A 249 7.75 -8.79 -0.91
N LEU A 250 6.96 -9.83 -1.16
CA LEU A 250 6.44 -10.17 -2.48
C LEU A 250 4.98 -10.58 -2.35
N SER A 251 4.14 -10.06 -3.24
CA SER A 251 2.78 -10.53 -3.40
C SER A 251 2.45 -10.61 -4.90
N THR A 252 1.54 -11.52 -5.24
CA THR A 252 1.14 -11.79 -6.62
C THR A 252 -0.33 -11.45 -6.77
N GLY A 253 -0.68 -10.80 -7.88
CA GLY A 253 -2.07 -10.54 -8.21
C GLY A 253 -2.33 -10.68 -9.70
N GLU A 254 -3.57 -10.45 -10.08
CA GLU A 254 -4.02 -10.47 -11.46
C GLU A 254 -5.00 -9.31 -11.66
N ARG A 255 -5.00 -8.71 -12.86
CA ARG A 255 -6.06 -7.78 -13.26
C ARG A 255 -6.42 -8.04 -14.71
N ASN A 256 -7.68 -8.35 -15.00
CA ASN A 256 -8.16 -8.64 -16.36
C ASN A 256 -7.34 -9.72 -17.09
N GLY A 257 -6.96 -10.82 -16.42
CA GLY A 257 -6.13 -11.87 -17.02
C GLY A 257 -4.64 -11.53 -17.17
N VAL A 258 -4.20 -10.36 -16.69
CA VAL A 258 -2.80 -9.94 -16.73
C VAL A 258 -2.16 -10.16 -15.35
N PRO A 259 -1.13 -11.02 -15.24
CA PRO A 259 -0.46 -11.27 -13.97
C PRO A 259 0.39 -10.05 -13.57
N LEU A 260 0.37 -9.76 -12.28
CA LEU A 260 1.08 -8.66 -11.63
C LEU A 260 1.93 -9.18 -10.47
N TYR A 261 3.16 -8.66 -10.35
CA TYR A 261 3.99 -8.87 -9.17
C TYR A 261 4.19 -7.55 -8.44
N PHE A 262 3.95 -7.58 -7.14
CA PHE A 262 4.18 -6.47 -6.23
C PHE A 262 5.41 -6.81 -5.40
N SER A 263 6.38 -5.89 -5.34
CA SER A 263 7.65 -6.11 -4.65
C SER A 263 7.99 -4.94 -3.76
N GLY A 264 8.20 -5.21 -2.47
CA GLY A 264 8.66 -4.22 -1.50
C GLY A 264 10.17 -4.02 -1.52
N ALA A 265 10.59 -2.77 -1.35
CA ALA A 265 11.97 -2.31 -1.24
C ALA A 265 12.07 -1.34 -0.05
N PRO A 266 11.93 -1.81 1.20
CA PRO A 266 11.72 -0.97 2.38
C PRO A 266 12.91 -0.07 2.75
N ARG A 267 14.09 -0.28 2.13
CA ARG A 267 15.28 0.55 2.34
C ARG A 267 15.57 1.54 1.23
N PHE A 268 14.79 1.53 0.13
CA PHE A 268 14.94 2.48 -0.96
C PHE A 268 14.92 3.92 -0.42
N GLN A 269 15.98 4.67 -0.67
CA GLN A 269 16.19 6.05 -0.16
C GLN A 269 15.91 6.23 1.35
N HIS A 270 16.05 5.15 2.11
CA HIS A 270 15.69 5.06 3.53
C HIS A 270 14.23 5.37 3.87
N THR A 271 13.35 5.66 2.90
CA THR A 271 11.92 5.88 3.11
C THR A 271 11.10 4.63 2.80
N GLY A 272 11.57 3.82 1.84
CA GLY A 272 10.92 2.61 1.34
C GLY A 272 10.17 2.84 0.03
N GLN A 273 10.04 1.80 -0.80
CA GLN A 273 9.33 1.82 -2.07
C GLN A 273 8.61 0.48 -2.31
N VAL A 274 7.53 0.49 -3.08
CA VAL A 274 6.92 -0.72 -3.66
C VAL A 274 6.92 -0.58 -5.17
N VAL A 275 7.35 -1.63 -5.87
CA VAL A 275 7.43 -1.70 -7.33
C VAL A 275 6.43 -2.71 -7.84
N ILE A 276 5.67 -2.32 -8.85
CA ILE A 276 4.69 -3.18 -9.52
C ILE A 276 5.29 -3.60 -10.86
N PHE A 277 5.33 -4.90 -11.11
CA PHE A 277 5.72 -5.48 -12.38
C PHE A 277 4.50 -6.04 -13.08
N THR A 278 4.39 -5.78 -14.38
CA THR A 278 3.40 -6.40 -15.27
C THR A 278 4.12 -7.20 -16.35
N ARG A 279 3.45 -8.21 -16.90
CA ARG A 279 4.00 -9.07 -17.94
C ARG A 279 3.44 -8.69 -19.30
N THR A 280 4.30 -8.23 -20.21
CA THR A 280 3.97 -8.02 -21.63
C THR A 280 4.64 -9.12 -22.46
N GLY A 281 3.87 -10.11 -22.90
CA GLY A 281 4.40 -11.29 -23.59
C GLY A 281 5.30 -12.11 -22.66
N ARG A 282 6.60 -12.20 -22.97
CA ARG A 282 7.59 -12.90 -22.13
C ARG A 282 8.33 -11.98 -21.17
N HIS A 283 8.25 -10.65 -21.27
CA HIS A 283 9.07 -9.73 -20.48
C HIS A 283 8.28 -9.10 -19.34
N TRP A 284 8.95 -8.93 -18.19
CA TRP A 284 8.43 -8.20 -17.05
C TRP A 284 8.90 -6.75 -17.12
N THR A 285 7.99 -5.81 -16.96
CA THR A 285 8.25 -4.37 -17.00
C THR A 285 7.66 -3.70 -15.77
N VAL A 286 8.31 -2.63 -15.29
CA VAL A 286 7.79 -1.82 -14.18
C VAL A 286 6.55 -1.04 -14.67
N GLN A 287 5.42 -1.26 -14.03
CA GLN A 287 4.14 -0.59 -14.30
C GLN A 287 4.01 0.71 -13.50
N GLN A 288 4.34 0.68 -12.20
CA GLN A 288 4.22 1.81 -11.30
C GLN A 288 5.15 1.64 -10.09
N ARG A 289 5.51 2.76 -9.47
CA ARG A 289 6.26 2.86 -8.22
C ARG A 289 5.43 3.57 -7.17
N LEU A 290 5.44 3.06 -5.95
CA LEU A 290 4.85 3.71 -4.78
C LEU A 290 5.97 4.05 -3.81
N GLU A 291 6.09 5.32 -3.42
CA GLU A 291 7.17 5.79 -2.56
C GLU A 291 6.69 6.08 -1.14
N GLY A 292 7.49 5.65 -0.17
CA GLY A 292 7.30 5.98 1.24
C GLY A 292 7.64 7.45 1.50
N THR A 293 6.87 8.09 2.37
CA THR A 293 7.03 9.54 2.68
C THR A 293 7.90 9.81 3.90
N LYS A 294 8.14 8.80 4.75
CA LYS A 294 8.86 8.95 6.02
C LYS A 294 10.11 8.08 6.06
N VAL A 295 11.25 8.72 6.30
CA VAL A 295 12.53 8.04 6.52
C VAL A 295 12.42 7.10 7.72
N GLY A 296 12.95 5.90 7.58
CA GLY A 296 12.94 4.86 8.59
C GLY A 296 11.59 4.18 8.79
N SER A 297 10.54 4.56 8.06
CA SER A 297 9.20 3.95 8.23
C SER A 297 9.12 2.49 7.76
N TYR A 298 10.10 2.08 6.95
CA TYR A 298 10.17 0.73 6.36
C TYR A 298 8.96 0.45 5.46
N PHE A 299 8.51 1.45 4.69
CA PHE A 299 7.37 1.32 3.77
C PHE A 299 7.63 0.24 2.71
N GLY A 300 6.70 -0.70 2.56
CA GLY A 300 6.88 -1.87 1.69
C GLY A 300 7.55 -3.05 2.39
N ALA A 301 7.67 -3.04 3.72
CA ALA A 301 8.17 -4.18 4.48
C ALA A 301 7.23 -5.39 4.45
N GLU A 302 5.93 -5.13 4.32
CA GLU A 302 4.88 -6.13 4.17
C GLU A 302 3.94 -5.66 3.05
N ILE A 303 3.53 -6.58 2.18
CA ILE A 303 2.57 -6.30 1.12
C ILE A 303 1.58 -7.46 0.99
N CYS A 304 0.31 -7.13 0.81
CA CYS A 304 -0.76 -8.11 0.71
C CYS A 304 -1.76 -7.67 -0.37
N THR A 305 -1.98 -8.51 -1.38
CA THR A 305 -3.03 -8.32 -2.37
C THR A 305 -4.35 -8.86 -1.83
N VAL A 306 -5.43 -8.12 -2.04
CA VAL A 306 -6.79 -8.50 -1.64
C VAL A 306 -7.67 -8.43 -2.88
N ASP A 307 -8.23 -9.57 -3.24
CA ASP A 307 -9.39 -9.70 -4.11
C ASP A 307 -10.61 -9.64 -3.18
N ILE A 308 -11.33 -8.52 -3.19
CA ILE A 308 -12.28 -8.23 -2.10
C ILE A 308 -13.57 -9.00 -2.29
N ASP A 309 -14.00 -9.24 -3.53
CA ASP A 309 -15.25 -9.92 -3.85
C ASP A 309 -15.06 -11.32 -4.42
N SER A 310 -13.84 -11.85 -4.36
CA SER A 310 -13.47 -13.20 -4.75
C SER A 310 -13.79 -13.49 -6.23
N ASP A 311 -13.51 -12.51 -7.10
CA ASP A 311 -13.74 -12.60 -8.55
C ASP A 311 -12.50 -13.09 -9.34
N ASP A 312 -11.47 -13.57 -8.62
CA ASP A 312 -10.16 -13.98 -9.12
C ASP A 312 -9.32 -12.82 -9.70
N SER A 313 -9.78 -11.56 -9.53
CA SER A 313 -9.05 -10.35 -9.90
C SER A 313 -8.69 -9.55 -8.65
N THR A 314 -7.44 -9.07 -8.61
CA THR A 314 -6.96 -8.26 -7.49
C THR A 314 -7.59 -6.87 -7.52
N ASP A 315 -8.19 -6.46 -6.41
CA ASP A 315 -8.80 -5.14 -6.27
C ASP A 315 -7.97 -4.18 -5.44
N PHE A 316 -7.29 -4.69 -4.41
CA PHE A 316 -6.54 -3.86 -3.48
C PHE A 316 -5.14 -4.38 -3.24
N LEU A 317 -4.22 -3.45 -2.98
CA LEU A 317 -2.90 -3.72 -2.43
C LEU A 317 -2.77 -3.01 -1.08
N LEU A 318 -2.48 -3.77 -0.04
CA LEU A 318 -2.16 -3.26 1.28
C LEU A 318 -0.65 -3.23 1.45
N VAL A 319 -0.13 -2.14 2.00
CA VAL A 319 1.31 -1.91 2.19
C VAL A 319 1.59 -1.52 3.65
N GLY A 320 2.40 -2.32 4.32
CA GLY A 320 2.87 -2.07 5.68
C GLY A 320 4.09 -1.15 5.75
N ALA A 321 4.07 -0.24 6.72
CA ALA A 321 5.19 0.58 7.16
C ALA A 321 5.33 0.44 8.70
N PRO A 322 5.79 -0.73 9.19
CA PRO A 322 5.72 -1.09 10.61
C PRO A 322 6.60 -0.21 11.52
N MET A 323 7.60 0.46 10.97
CA MET A 323 8.48 1.38 11.73
C MET A 323 8.08 2.86 11.56
N PHE A 324 6.93 3.13 10.95
CA PHE A 324 6.36 4.47 10.90
C PHE A 324 6.15 4.98 12.33
N TYR A 325 6.63 6.18 12.64
CA TYR A 325 6.54 6.73 14.00
C TYR A 325 6.02 8.16 13.98
N GLN A 326 5.02 8.43 14.82
CA GLN A 326 4.45 9.77 15.03
C GLN A 326 4.51 10.14 16.52
N PRO A 327 5.45 11.01 16.93
CA PRO A 327 5.67 11.34 18.34
C PRO A 327 4.46 11.95 19.04
N LEU A 328 3.73 12.86 18.37
CA LEU A 328 2.61 13.60 18.96
C LEU A 328 1.42 12.70 19.30
N GLN A 329 1.18 11.68 18.49
CA GLN A 329 0.06 10.76 18.64
C GLN A 329 0.47 9.47 19.37
N LYS A 330 1.77 9.27 19.63
CA LYS A 330 2.34 8.03 20.16
C LYS A 330 1.86 6.80 19.38
N THR A 331 1.84 6.90 18.06
CA THR A 331 1.48 5.80 17.17
C THR A 331 2.74 5.24 16.51
N GLU A 332 2.80 3.91 16.42
CA GLU A 332 3.88 3.17 15.75
C GLU A 332 3.31 2.13 14.80
N GLY A 333 3.77 2.18 13.56
CA GLY A 333 3.28 1.36 12.47
C GLY A 333 2.10 1.98 11.74
N LYS A 334 2.04 1.72 10.43
CA LYS A 334 1.02 2.26 9.54
C LYS A 334 0.76 1.30 8.39
N VAL A 335 -0.49 1.17 7.97
CA VAL A 335 -0.88 0.41 6.78
C VAL A 335 -1.52 1.36 5.77
N TYR A 336 -1.17 1.20 4.50
CA TYR A 336 -1.74 1.95 3.38
C TYR A 336 -2.54 1.01 2.50
N VAL A 337 -3.72 1.42 2.05
CA VAL A 337 -4.58 0.65 1.16
C VAL A 337 -4.68 1.36 -0.17
N TYR A 338 -4.35 0.66 -1.24
CA TYR A 338 -4.40 1.14 -2.60
C TYR A 338 -5.41 0.34 -3.39
N ALA A 339 -6.32 1.00 -4.11
CA ALA A 339 -7.21 0.35 -5.08
C ALA A 339 -6.49 0.19 -6.42
N LEU A 340 -6.60 -0.99 -7.03
CA LEU A 340 -6.10 -1.31 -8.35
C LEU A 340 -7.18 -1.00 -9.39
N THR A 341 -6.96 0.06 -10.15
CA THR A 341 -7.88 0.48 -11.22
C THR A 341 -7.81 -0.48 -12.42
N ASN A 342 -8.83 -0.42 -13.29
CA ASN A 342 -8.87 -1.17 -14.56
C ASN A 342 -7.69 -0.87 -15.50
N LYS A 343 -7.01 0.28 -15.32
CA LYS A 343 -5.79 0.64 -16.05
C LYS A 343 -4.51 0.07 -15.42
N MET A 344 -4.63 -0.84 -14.45
CA MET A 344 -3.52 -1.39 -13.67
C MET A 344 -2.69 -0.29 -12.99
N GLN A 345 -3.38 0.70 -12.41
CA GLN A 345 -2.78 1.76 -11.61
C GLN A 345 -3.32 1.69 -10.19
N LEU A 346 -2.43 1.79 -9.20
CA LEU A 346 -2.73 1.85 -7.78
C LEU A 346 -3.01 3.30 -7.34
N GLU A 347 -4.17 3.49 -6.73
CA GLU A 347 -4.60 4.76 -6.14
C GLU A 347 -4.82 4.59 -4.63
N MET A 348 -4.18 5.43 -3.82
CA MET A 348 -4.36 5.37 -2.37
C MET A 348 -5.79 5.72 -1.99
N ARG A 349 -6.45 4.84 -1.24
CA ARG A 349 -7.82 5.02 -0.73
C ARG A 349 -7.84 5.30 0.75
N LEU A 350 -6.98 4.62 1.51
CA LEU A 350 -7.01 4.62 2.95
C LEU A 350 -5.61 4.53 3.53
N SER A 351 -5.41 5.10 4.71
CA SER A 351 -4.25 4.84 5.55
C SER A 351 -4.66 4.68 7.01
N LEU A 352 -4.17 3.64 7.68
CA LEU A 352 -4.58 3.26 9.03
C LEU A 352 -3.40 3.19 10.00
N THR A 353 -3.68 3.54 11.24
CA THR A 353 -2.75 3.41 12.38
C THR A 353 -3.48 2.74 13.53
N ALA A 354 -2.79 1.92 14.31
CA ALA A 354 -3.33 1.39 15.55
C ALA A 354 -3.35 2.46 16.66
N PRO A 355 -4.24 2.34 17.66
CA PRO A 355 -4.30 3.23 18.82
C PRO A 355 -3.08 3.11 19.76
N PHE A 356 -2.30 2.02 19.65
CA PHE A 356 -1.16 1.74 20.52
C PHE A 356 0.13 1.57 19.71
N MET A 357 1.27 1.77 20.38
CA MET A 357 2.58 1.47 19.79
C MET A 357 2.81 -0.05 19.83
N GLY A 358 3.20 -0.62 18.70
CA GLY A 358 3.40 -2.06 18.61
C GLY A 358 3.86 -2.56 17.25
N ARG A 359 4.38 -1.67 16.40
CA ARG A 359 4.69 -1.93 14.98
C ARG A 359 3.51 -2.49 14.20
N PHE A 360 2.38 -1.77 14.26
CA PHE A 360 1.20 -2.11 13.47
C PHE A 360 1.52 -2.19 11.97
N GLY A 361 1.03 -3.24 11.29
CA GLY A 361 1.35 -3.49 9.89
C GLY A 361 2.67 -4.25 9.68
N THR A 362 3.13 -4.98 10.71
CA THR A 362 4.28 -5.91 10.56
C THR A 362 3.91 -7.12 9.70
N THR A 363 2.67 -7.59 9.82
CA THR A 363 2.09 -8.65 8.99
C THR A 363 0.68 -8.24 8.59
N ILE A 364 0.30 -8.55 7.37
CA ILE A 364 -1.02 -8.27 6.81
C ILE A 364 -1.47 -9.52 6.07
N SER A 365 -2.64 -10.05 6.41
CA SER A 365 -3.22 -11.21 5.73
C SER A 365 -4.60 -10.89 5.20
N SER A 366 -4.84 -11.22 3.92
CA SER A 366 -6.19 -11.40 3.43
C SER A 366 -6.75 -12.65 4.11
N LEU A 367 -7.97 -12.55 4.62
CA LEU A 367 -8.71 -13.65 5.22
C LEU A 367 -9.83 -14.05 4.28
N ALA A 368 -10.46 -15.19 4.55
CA ALA A 368 -11.78 -15.47 4.00
C ALA A 368 -12.83 -14.52 4.63
N ASP A 369 -14.03 -14.51 4.05
CA ASP A 369 -15.20 -13.81 4.60
C ASP A 369 -15.57 -14.39 5.98
N LEU A 370 -15.39 -13.62 7.05
CA LEU A 370 -15.67 -14.05 8.42
C LEU A 370 -17.10 -13.74 8.86
N ASN A 371 -17.78 -12.76 8.24
CA ASN A 371 -19.10 -12.28 8.67
C ASN A 371 -20.25 -12.72 7.73
N GLY A 372 -19.94 -13.34 6.59
CA GLY A 372 -20.89 -13.83 5.60
C GLY A 372 -21.51 -12.73 4.74
N ASP A 373 -20.84 -11.58 4.57
CA ASP A 373 -21.33 -10.49 3.72
C ASP A 373 -20.89 -10.60 2.24
N GLY A 374 -20.10 -11.62 1.91
CA GLY A 374 -19.58 -11.90 0.58
C GLY A 374 -18.32 -11.13 0.25
N LEU A 375 -17.71 -10.42 1.20
CA LEU A 375 -16.44 -9.73 1.04
C LEU A 375 -15.35 -10.39 1.88
N ARG A 376 -14.11 -10.41 1.36
CA ARG A 376 -12.96 -10.90 2.13
C ARG A 376 -12.57 -9.92 3.23
N ASP A 377 -12.12 -10.46 4.35
CA ASP A 377 -11.68 -9.67 5.50
C ASP A 377 -10.16 -9.56 5.56
N VAL A 378 -9.65 -8.71 6.47
CA VAL A 378 -8.21 -8.46 6.62
C VAL A 378 -7.79 -8.55 8.07
N ALA A 379 -6.69 -9.26 8.34
CA ALA A 379 -5.98 -9.22 9.62
C ALA A 379 -4.71 -8.39 9.52
N VAL A 380 -4.43 -7.59 10.56
CA VAL A 380 -3.18 -6.82 10.69
C VAL A 380 -2.53 -7.11 12.04
N GLY A 381 -1.25 -7.49 12.03
CA GLY A 381 -0.47 -7.77 13.23
C GLY A 381 0.29 -6.55 13.77
N ALA A 382 0.35 -6.46 15.10
CA ALA A 382 1.14 -5.51 15.88
C ALA A 382 1.91 -6.27 16.99
N PRO A 383 2.98 -7.01 16.64
CA PRO A 383 3.61 -7.97 17.54
C PRO A 383 4.32 -7.34 18.74
N LEU A 384 4.62 -6.04 18.72
CA LEU A 384 5.27 -5.37 19.86
C LEU A 384 4.28 -4.67 20.81
N GLU A 385 2.98 -4.74 20.52
CA GLU A 385 1.96 -4.16 21.38
C GLU A 385 1.85 -4.88 22.73
N ASP A 386 1.22 -4.24 23.72
CA ASP A 386 1.03 -4.77 25.07
C ASP A 386 2.34 -5.28 25.69
N ASP A 387 3.41 -4.48 25.79
CA ASP A 387 4.73 -4.92 26.33
C ASP A 387 5.31 -6.17 25.63
N ASN A 388 5.31 -6.15 24.29
CA ASN A 388 5.74 -7.23 23.41
C ASN A 388 4.94 -8.53 23.52
N HIS A 389 3.75 -8.53 24.13
CA HIS A 389 2.88 -9.70 24.07
C HIS A 389 2.26 -9.85 22.68
N GLY A 390 2.03 -8.72 21.99
CA GLY A 390 1.55 -8.64 20.63
C GLY A 390 0.02 -8.66 20.51
N ALA A 391 -0.48 -8.12 19.41
CA ALA A 391 -1.91 -8.05 19.12
C ALA A 391 -2.19 -8.27 17.62
N VAL A 392 -3.42 -8.69 17.32
CA VAL A 392 -3.96 -8.81 15.97
C VAL A 392 -5.27 -8.02 15.89
N TYR A 393 -5.44 -7.29 14.79
CA TYR A 393 -6.64 -6.52 14.49
C TYR A 393 -7.36 -7.14 13.30
N ILE A 394 -8.66 -7.36 13.42
CA ILE A 394 -9.53 -7.85 12.34
C ILE A 394 -10.31 -6.66 11.78
N TYR A 395 -10.23 -6.47 10.48
CA TYR A 395 -10.95 -5.46 9.72
C TYR A 395 -11.90 -6.17 8.76
N LEU A 396 -13.17 -5.77 8.79
CA LEU A 396 -14.15 -6.28 7.82
C LEU A 396 -13.92 -5.64 6.45
N GLY A 397 -14.19 -6.40 5.40
CA GLY A 397 -14.12 -5.95 4.01
C GLY A 397 -14.98 -4.73 3.71
N ASP A 398 -14.56 -3.93 2.73
CA ASP A 398 -15.36 -2.85 2.15
C ASP A 398 -15.08 -2.76 0.65
N ARG A 399 -16.14 -2.79 -0.17
CA ARG A 399 -16.02 -2.82 -1.64
C ARG A 399 -15.36 -1.57 -2.23
N ASN A 400 -15.42 -0.42 -1.55
CA ASN A 400 -14.90 0.85 -2.07
C ASN A 400 -13.51 1.20 -1.50
N SER A 401 -13.27 0.93 -0.22
CA SER A 401 -12.01 1.24 0.46
C SER A 401 -11.10 0.04 0.68
N GLY A 402 -11.54 -1.17 0.30
CA GLY A 402 -10.85 -2.45 0.51
C GLY A 402 -11.15 -3.04 1.88
N MET A 403 -11.11 -2.21 2.92
CA MET A 403 -11.51 -2.59 4.27
C MET A 403 -12.06 -1.39 5.03
N ARG A 404 -12.83 -1.66 6.09
CA ARG A 404 -13.40 -0.61 6.95
C ARG A 404 -12.31 0.17 7.70
N HIS A 405 -12.58 1.44 8.00
CA HIS A 405 -11.65 2.30 8.75
C HIS A 405 -11.43 1.84 10.20
N THR A 406 -12.42 1.16 10.78
CA THR A 406 -12.41 0.69 12.16
C THR A 406 -12.30 -0.82 12.19
N PHE A 407 -11.44 -1.36 13.05
CA PHE A 407 -11.36 -2.80 13.27
C PHE A 407 -12.65 -3.29 13.95
N SER A 408 -13.13 -4.47 13.57
CA SER A 408 -14.27 -5.14 14.22
C SER A 408 -13.85 -5.85 15.51
N GLN A 409 -12.61 -6.35 15.55
CA GLN A 409 -12.08 -7.06 16.71
C GLN A 409 -10.58 -6.79 16.89
N ARG A 410 -10.13 -6.71 18.15
CA ARG A 410 -8.72 -6.72 18.54
C ARG A 410 -8.47 -7.89 19.49
N ILE A 411 -7.45 -8.69 19.19
CA ILE A 411 -7.10 -9.90 19.93
C ILE A 411 -5.69 -9.71 20.50
N SER A 412 -5.58 -9.67 21.83
CA SER A 412 -4.29 -9.53 22.53
C SER A 412 -3.69 -10.89 22.83
N GLY A 413 -2.40 -11.08 22.55
CA GLY A 413 -1.65 -12.29 22.91
C GLY A 413 -1.66 -12.57 24.41
N LYS A 414 -1.76 -11.51 25.23
CA LYS A 414 -1.85 -11.62 26.69
C LYS A 414 -3.08 -12.39 27.17
N SER A 415 -4.14 -12.46 26.37
CA SER A 415 -5.38 -13.17 26.71
C SER A 415 -5.22 -14.69 26.72
N PHE A 416 -4.27 -15.24 25.95
CA PHE A 416 -4.05 -16.69 25.88
C PHE A 416 -3.11 -17.18 26.98
N GLN A 417 -1.92 -16.59 27.07
CA GLN A 417 -0.93 -16.96 28.07
C GLN A 417 -0.07 -15.75 28.46
N PRO A 418 0.21 -15.53 29.76
CA PRO A 418 1.03 -14.39 30.21
C PRO A 418 2.47 -14.40 29.65
N ALA A 419 3.00 -15.56 29.30
CA ALA A 419 4.35 -15.70 28.74
C ALA A 419 4.40 -15.47 27.21
N MET A 420 3.25 -15.37 26.54
CA MET A 420 3.19 -15.22 25.08
C MET A 420 3.85 -13.91 24.65
N LYS A 421 4.72 -13.99 23.66
CA LYS A 421 5.43 -12.85 23.09
C LYS A 421 5.29 -12.82 21.58
N LEU A 422 5.32 -11.60 21.03
CA LEU A 422 5.29 -11.36 19.59
C LEU A 422 4.09 -12.01 18.89
N PHE A 423 2.93 -12.08 19.55
CA PHE A 423 1.69 -12.56 18.93
C PHE A 423 1.30 -11.66 17.75
N GLY A 424 1.01 -12.27 16.60
CA GLY A 424 0.78 -11.52 15.36
C GLY A 424 2.07 -11.22 14.59
N LEU A 425 3.08 -12.10 14.68
CA LEU A 425 4.26 -12.06 13.80
C LEU A 425 3.99 -12.60 12.40
N ALA A 426 3.06 -13.56 12.30
CA ALA A 426 2.61 -14.17 11.06
C ALA A 426 1.13 -14.52 11.22
N ILE A 427 0.36 -14.36 10.14
CA ILE A 427 -1.08 -14.62 10.13
C ILE A 427 -1.42 -15.32 8.81
N ASP A 428 -2.28 -16.34 8.88
CA ASP A 428 -2.94 -16.98 7.73
C ASP A 428 -4.39 -17.28 8.12
N GLY A 429 -5.35 -17.17 7.21
CA GLY A 429 -6.76 -17.28 7.59
C GLY A 429 -7.74 -17.59 6.46
N ASP A 430 -7.32 -18.44 5.52
CA ASP A 430 -8.09 -18.80 4.32
C ASP A 430 -8.59 -20.26 4.32
N GLY A 431 -8.56 -20.95 5.47
CA GLY A 431 -8.88 -22.37 5.53
C GLY A 431 -9.69 -22.75 6.77
N ASP A 432 -10.53 -23.78 6.63
CA ASP A 432 -11.29 -24.41 7.71
C ASP A 432 -10.48 -25.59 8.28
N LEU A 433 -9.83 -25.37 9.43
CA LEU A 433 -9.04 -26.37 10.15
C LEU A 433 -9.90 -27.14 11.18
N GLY A 434 -11.01 -26.57 11.61
CA GLY A 434 -11.99 -27.15 12.52
C GLY A 434 -12.95 -28.15 11.85
N HIS A 435 -13.03 -28.15 10.52
CA HIS A 435 -14.01 -28.85 9.70
C HIS A 435 -15.47 -28.44 10.01
N ASP A 436 -15.68 -27.24 10.56
CA ASP A 436 -17.00 -26.70 10.90
C ASP A 436 -17.61 -25.83 9.79
N GLY A 437 -16.91 -25.70 8.67
CA GLY A 437 -17.32 -24.97 7.47
C GLY A 437 -17.12 -23.47 7.58
N LEU A 438 -16.51 -22.98 8.67
CA LEU A 438 -16.13 -21.60 8.83
C LEU A 438 -14.61 -21.46 8.64
N PRO A 439 -14.14 -20.31 8.15
CA PRO A 439 -12.72 -20.06 8.04
C PRO A 439 -12.08 -19.88 9.43
N ASP A 440 -10.93 -20.50 9.65
CA ASP A 440 -10.13 -20.34 10.85
C ASP A 440 -8.92 -19.44 10.58
N ILE A 441 -8.44 -18.77 11.62
CA ILE A 441 -7.26 -17.90 11.55
C ILE A 441 -6.13 -18.51 12.38
N VAL A 442 -4.95 -18.67 11.80
CA VAL A 442 -3.74 -19.09 12.50
C VAL A 442 -2.85 -17.89 12.73
N VAL A 443 -2.45 -17.67 13.99
CA VAL A 443 -1.59 -16.57 14.38
C VAL A 443 -0.30 -17.11 15.00
N GLY A 444 0.83 -16.75 14.40
CA GLY A 444 2.15 -17.04 14.92
C GLY A 444 2.56 -16.10 16.05
N SER A 445 3.22 -16.67 17.06
CA SER A 445 3.91 -15.95 18.12
C SER A 445 5.34 -16.49 18.27
N GLN A 446 6.14 -15.89 19.16
CA GLN A 446 7.40 -16.49 19.55
C GLN A 446 7.12 -17.86 20.19
N GLU A 447 7.74 -18.92 19.64
CA GLU A 447 7.69 -20.31 20.14
C GLU A 447 6.31 -20.99 20.16
N ALA A 448 5.26 -20.37 19.62
CA ALA A 448 3.92 -20.96 19.53
C ALA A 448 3.15 -20.47 18.29
N ALA A 449 2.09 -21.20 17.97
CA ALA A 449 1.07 -20.78 17.00
C ALA A 449 -0.30 -21.03 17.61
N VAL A 450 -1.21 -20.07 17.45
CA VAL A 450 -2.58 -20.11 17.99
C VAL A 450 -3.55 -20.24 16.83
N VAL A 451 -4.45 -21.22 16.92
CA VAL A 451 -5.56 -21.36 15.97
C VAL A 451 -6.80 -20.74 16.59
N LEU A 452 -7.35 -19.73 15.93
CA LEU A 452 -8.56 -19.03 16.30
C LEU A 452 -9.69 -19.54 15.40
N ARG A 453 -10.71 -20.12 16.01
CA ARG A 453 -11.88 -20.62 15.28
C ARG A 453 -12.96 -19.57 15.16
N SER A 454 -13.49 -19.38 13.96
CA SER A 454 -14.61 -18.48 13.73
C SER A 454 -15.89 -19.05 14.32
N LYS A 455 -16.84 -18.15 14.63
CA LYS A 455 -18.17 -18.53 15.14
C LYS A 455 -19.22 -18.17 14.10
N PRO A 456 -20.32 -18.94 13.99
CA PRO A 456 -21.42 -18.61 13.09
C PRO A 456 -21.98 -17.21 13.38
N VAL A 457 -22.23 -16.43 12.32
CA VAL A 457 -22.75 -15.06 12.43
C VAL A 457 -24.22 -15.01 12.02
N TYR A 458 -25.05 -14.36 12.83
CA TYR A 458 -26.50 -14.25 12.61
C TYR A 458 -26.95 -12.81 12.43
N ASN A 459 -27.74 -12.59 11.39
CA ASN A 459 -28.56 -11.40 11.21
C ASN A 459 -29.85 -11.57 12.01
N VAL A 460 -30.13 -10.60 12.87
CA VAL A 460 -31.34 -10.60 13.70
C VAL A 460 -32.14 -9.35 13.42
N GLU A 461 -33.39 -9.55 13.02
CA GLU A 461 -34.37 -8.48 12.83
C GLU A 461 -35.49 -8.64 13.85
N ALA A 462 -35.84 -7.55 14.53
CA ALA A 462 -36.92 -7.55 15.51
C ALA A 462 -38.13 -6.79 14.98
N HIS A 463 -39.29 -7.41 15.06
CA HIS A 463 -40.58 -6.81 14.70
C HIS A 463 -41.47 -6.75 15.94
N LEU A 464 -42.13 -5.60 16.15
CA LEU A 464 -43.15 -5.45 17.18
C LEU A 464 -44.50 -5.21 16.50
N SER A 465 -45.54 -5.86 17.02
CA SER A 465 -46.92 -5.65 16.60
C SER A 465 -47.85 -5.61 17.82
N PHE A 466 -48.95 -4.87 17.72
CA PHE A 466 -49.97 -4.76 18.75
C PHE A 466 -51.32 -5.19 18.18
N HIS A 467 -52.11 -5.89 18.97
CA HIS A 467 -53.50 -6.19 18.65
C HIS A 467 -54.41 -5.77 19.82
N PRO A 468 -55.44 -4.93 19.57
CA PRO A 468 -55.72 -4.23 18.31
C PRO A 468 -54.67 -3.15 17.97
N GLU A 469 -54.45 -2.87 16.69
CA GLU A 469 -53.47 -1.87 16.22
C GLU A 469 -53.84 -0.43 16.62
N VAL A 470 -55.13 -0.20 16.88
CA VAL A 470 -55.68 1.09 17.29
C VAL A 470 -56.56 0.89 18.51
N ILE A 471 -56.37 1.74 19.52
CA ILE A 471 -57.19 1.74 20.74
C ILE A 471 -58.26 2.81 20.58
N SER A 472 -59.53 2.40 20.59
CA SER A 472 -60.66 3.34 20.68
C SER A 472 -60.81 3.82 22.12
N ILE A 473 -61.00 5.12 22.30
CA ILE A 473 -61.23 5.76 23.61
C ILE A 473 -62.73 5.92 23.90
N ASP A 474 -63.60 5.61 22.93
CA ASP A 474 -65.06 5.79 23.04
C ASP A 474 -65.70 4.94 24.18
N GLU A 475 -64.98 3.93 24.68
CA GLU A 475 -65.45 3.00 25.73
C GLU A 475 -64.76 3.21 27.10
N ILE A 476 -63.88 4.20 27.26
CA ILE A 476 -63.18 4.46 28.52
C ILE A 476 -63.89 5.59 29.28
N ASP A 477 -64.81 5.22 30.17
CA ASP A 477 -65.58 6.16 31.00
C ASP A 477 -64.77 6.50 32.26
N CYS A 478 -64.17 7.70 32.35
CA CYS A 478 -63.29 8.07 33.48
C CYS A 478 -64.03 8.40 34.79
N VAL A 479 -65.21 7.81 35.02
CA VAL A 479 -66.09 8.13 36.15
C VAL A 479 -66.68 6.85 36.76
N SER A 480 -65.87 6.06 37.48
CA SER A 480 -66.19 5.59 38.85
C SER A 480 -65.20 4.55 39.39
N SER A 481 -65.21 4.42 40.71
CA SER A 481 -64.29 3.68 41.56
C SER A 481 -64.31 2.14 41.41
N ASP A 482 -63.10 1.58 41.49
CA ASP A 482 -62.70 0.28 42.04
C ASP A 482 -62.83 -1.04 41.26
N HIS A 483 -63.47 -1.14 40.10
CA HIS A 483 -63.33 -2.35 39.25
C HIS A 483 -63.55 -2.06 37.76
N GLU A 484 -62.57 -1.45 37.07
CA GLU A 484 -62.66 -1.22 35.62
C GLU A 484 -61.78 -2.14 34.77
N VAL A 485 -62.40 -2.72 33.74
CA VAL A 485 -61.78 -3.51 32.67
C VAL A 485 -60.95 -2.56 31.81
N LEU A 486 -59.70 -2.35 32.18
CA LEU A 486 -58.74 -1.65 31.31
C LEU A 486 -58.60 -2.42 29.98
N PRO A 487 -58.60 -1.75 28.82
CA PRO A 487 -58.41 -2.42 27.54
C PRO A 487 -57.07 -3.17 27.56
N MET A 488 -57.15 -4.50 27.45
CA MET A 488 -55.99 -5.36 27.34
C MET A 488 -55.49 -5.32 25.90
N VAL A 489 -54.22 -4.99 25.73
CA VAL A 489 -53.58 -5.03 24.41
C VAL A 489 -52.59 -6.18 24.39
N ASN A 490 -52.65 -6.98 23.34
CA ASN A 490 -51.69 -8.04 23.07
C ASN A 490 -50.50 -7.43 22.33
N LEU A 491 -49.34 -7.39 22.99
CA LEU A 491 -48.07 -7.05 22.36
C LEU A 491 -47.42 -8.35 21.86
N THR A 492 -47.11 -8.40 20.57
CA THR A 492 -46.36 -9.50 19.96
C THR A 492 -45.02 -8.99 19.50
N THR A 493 -43.95 -9.57 20.05
CA THR A 493 -42.57 -9.29 19.63
C THR A 493 -42.03 -10.50 18.89
N CYS A 494 -41.72 -10.35 17.61
CA CYS A 494 -41.15 -11.40 16.78
C CYS A 494 -39.68 -11.10 16.47
N PHE A 495 -38.83 -12.12 16.53
CA PHE A 495 -37.45 -12.05 16.08
C PHE A 495 -37.27 -12.98 14.90
N ASN A 496 -36.69 -12.45 13.81
CA ASN A 496 -36.30 -13.22 12.64
C ASN A 496 -34.79 -13.40 12.64
N LEU A 497 -34.33 -14.65 12.64
CA LEU A 497 -32.91 -15.00 12.68
C LEU A 497 -32.52 -15.66 11.37
N LYS A 498 -31.50 -15.09 10.71
CA LYS A 498 -30.91 -15.62 9.49
C LYS A 498 -29.40 -15.73 9.66
N GLU A 499 -28.86 -16.93 9.49
CA GLU A 499 -27.41 -17.13 9.47
C GLU A 499 -26.81 -16.45 8.23
N ALA A 500 -25.78 -15.63 8.42
CA ALA A 500 -25.06 -14.94 7.36
C ALA A 500 -23.97 -15.82 6.75
N THR A 501 -23.25 -16.59 7.57
CA THR A 501 -22.09 -17.43 7.18
C THR A 501 -22.43 -18.72 6.40
N GLY A 502 -23.71 -18.98 6.11
CA GLY A 502 -24.10 -19.77 4.93
C GLY A 502 -23.88 -21.30 4.93
N ARG A 503 -23.99 -22.05 6.04
CA ARG A 503 -23.98 -23.53 5.96
C ARG A 503 -25.37 -24.17 5.77
N ARG A 504 -25.48 -25.09 4.78
CA ARG A 504 -26.51 -26.14 4.70
C ARG A 504 -26.07 -27.35 5.55
N THR A 505 -26.87 -27.74 6.56
CA THR A 505 -26.76 -28.91 7.49
C THR A 505 -25.74 -28.75 8.64
N LYS A 506 -26.00 -29.01 9.94
CA LYS A 506 -27.01 -29.72 10.77
C LYS A 506 -27.57 -28.76 11.84
N LEU A 507 -28.77 -29.02 12.36
CA LEU A 507 -29.36 -28.29 13.50
C LEU A 507 -28.34 -28.10 14.64
N ILE A 508 -27.84 -26.88 14.79
CA ILE A 508 -27.19 -26.46 16.04
C ILE A 508 -28.31 -25.83 16.88
N ASN A 509 -28.63 -26.47 18.00
CA ASN A 509 -29.46 -25.91 19.06
C ASN A 509 -28.72 -24.72 19.69
N GLY A 510 -28.67 -23.59 18.99
CA GLY A 510 -28.03 -22.36 19.45
C GLY A 510 -29.03 -21.48 20.20
N SER A 511 -29.05 -21.58 21.53
CA SER A 511 -29.84 -20.70 22.37
C SER A 511 -29.21 -19.30 22.45
N PHE A 512 -29.80 -18.31 21.77
CA PHE A 512 -29.48 -16.90 22.00
C PHE A 512 -30.17 -16.42 23.29
N PHE A 513 -29.42 -15.86 24.24
CA PHE A 513 -29.99 -15.23 25.43
C PHE A 513 -30.02 -13.72 25.22
N PHE A 514 -31.20 -13.16 24.94
CA PHE A 514 -31.39 -11.71 24.96
C PHE A 514 -31.75 -11.26 26.39
N LYS A 515 -31.64 -9.96 26.70
CA LYS A 515 -32.03 -9.40 28.02
C LYS A 515 -33.50 -9.68 28.42
N LEU A 516 -34.31 -10.19 27.49
CA LEU A 516 -35.54 -10.93 27.73
C LEU A 516 -35.18 -12.42 27.62
N SER A 517 -35.21 -13.19 28.71
CA SER A 517 -34.74 -14.57 28.82
C SER A 517 -35.47 -15.58 27.91
N VAL A 518 -35.27 -15.47 26.59
CA VAL A 518 -35.95 -16.27 25.56
C VAL A 518 -34.92 -17.13 24.85
N LEU A 519 -35.01 -18.45 24.99
CA LEU A 519 -34.24 -19.39 24.17
C LEU A 519 -34.78 -19.38 22.74
N MET A 520 -33.93 -19.08 21.75
CA MET A 520 -34.31 -19.15 20.33
C MET A 520 -33.75 -20.40 19.64
N PHE A 521 -34.53 -20.93 18.70
CA PHE A 521 -34.13 -21.95 17.72
C PHE A 521 -34.43 -21.38 16.32
N PHE A 522 -33.75 -21.86 15.26
CA PHE A 522 -33.87 -21.38 13.88
C PHE A 522 -35.33 -21.04 13.46
N GLY A 523 -35.55 -19.84 12.90
CA GLY A 523 -36.84 -19.38 12.39
C GLY A 523 -37.36 -18.09 13.07
N THR A 524 -38.62 -17.75 12.80
CA THR A 524 -39.30 -16.61 13.45
C THR A 524 -39.82 -17.03 14.81
N CYS A 525 -39.36 -16.40 15.89
CA CYS A 525 -39.84 -16.66 17.25
C CYS A 525 -40.63 -15.44 17.75
N CYS A 526 -41.90 -15.64 18.09
CA CYS A 526 -42.78 -14.58 18.59
C CYS A 526 -43.10 -14.79 20.07
N VAL A 527 -42.92 -13.74 20.87
CA VAL A 527 -43.32 -13.68 22.27
C VAL A 527 -44.57 -12.81 22.37
N HIS A 528 -45.63 -13.36 22.95
CA HIS A 528 -46.88 -12.65 23.19
C HIS A 528 -46.97 -12.22 24.65
N LEU A 529 -47.17 -10.93 24.90
CA LEU A 529 -47.33 -10.32 26.22
C LEU A 529 -48.64 -9.56 26.30
N GLN A 530 -49.44 -9.81 27.34
CA GLN A 530 -50.62 -9.01 27.62
C GLN A 530 -50.25 -7.84 28.53
N LYS A 531 -50.59 -6.61 28.13
CA LYS A 531 -50.37 -5.41 28.95
C LYS A 531 -51.67 -4.63 29.16
N LYS A 532 -51.86 -4.17 30.40
CA LYS A 532 -52.86 -3.15 30.76
C LYS A 532 -52.33 -1.77 30.36
N VAL A 533 -53.15 -0.99 29.66
CA VAL A 533 -52.80 0.38 29.27
C VAL A 533 -53.52 1.35 30.21
N LEU A 534 -52.77 2.14 30.98
CA LEU A 534 -53.30 3.29 31.73
C LEU A 534 -53.07 4.55 30.88
N THR A 535 -54.15 5.20 30.43
CA THR A 535 -54.07 6.44 29.65
C THR A 535 -54.38 7.66 30.51
N SER A 536 -53.35 8.36 31.02
CA SER A 536 -53.50 9.69 31.64
C SER A 536 -53.21 10.85 30.67
N THR A 537 -52.74 10.56 29.44
CA THR A 537 -52.44 11.57 28.41
C THR A 537 -52.88 11.06 27.04
N ILE A 538 -53.93 11.69 26.51
CA ILE A 538 -54.71 11.25 25.35
C ILE A 538 -54.20 11.87 24.02
N THR A 539 -53.11 12.64 24.05
CA THR A 539 -52.72 13.53 22.94
C THR A 539 -51.42 13.18 22.23
N SER A 540 -50.62 12.22 22.71
CA SER A 540 -49.36 11.82 22.06
C SER A 540 -49.25 10.30 21.88
N PRO A 541 -48.86 9.82 20.68
CA PRO A 541 -48.67 8.40 20.42
C PRO A 541 -47.57 7.84 21.32
N HIS A 542 -47.81 6.65 21.88
CA HIS A 542 -46.87 6.03 22.79
C HIS A 542 -45.84 5.24 21.98
N LYS A 543 -44.65 5.83 21.78
CA LYS A 543 -43.50 5.13 21.18
C LYS A 543 -42.94 4.11 22.17
N ARG A 544 -42.91 2.84 21.77
CA ARG A 544 -42.25 1.76 22.51
C ARG A 544 -41.01 1.34 21.73
N ARG A 545 -39.87 1.42 22.42
CA ARG A 545 -38.56 1.03 21.90
C ARG A 545 -38.18 -0.32 22.48
N LEU A 546 -37.82 -1.26 21.62
CA LEU A 546 -37.17 -2.50 21.98
C LEU A 546 -35.71 -2.43 21.55
N ASN A 547 -34.81 -2.57 22.51
CA ASN A 547 -33.39 -2.79 22.24
C ASN A 547 -33.05 -4.22 22.57
N PHE A 548 -32.30 -4.88 21.70
CA PHE A 548 -31.73 -6.20 21.99
C PHE A 548 -30.23 -6.18 21.80
N SER A 549 -29.55 -6.99 22.60
CA SER A 549 -28.10 -7.14 22.57
C SER A 549 -27.76 -8.58 22.92
N GLN A 550 -26.68 -9.09 22.34
CA GLN A 550 -26.10 -10.33 22.80
C GLN A 550 -25.22 -10.04 24.03
N PRO A 551 -25.37 -10.79 25.14
CA PRO A 551 -24.45 -10.72 26.26
C PRO A 551 -23.07 -11.27 25.87
N ASP A 552 -22.01 -10.61 26.34
CA ASP A 552 -20.63 -11.08 26.17
C ASP A 552 -20.47 -12.40 26.93
N ASN A 553 -20.45 -13.51 26.19
CA ASN A 553 -20.11 -14.81 26.74
C ASN A 553 -19.04 -15.40 25.84
N GLU A 554 -17.85 -15.62 26.38
CA GLU A 554 -16.75 -16.31 25.68
C GLU A 554 -17.22 -17.69 25.17
N ASN A 555 -18.20 -18.31 25.84
CA ASN A 555 -18.82 -19.58 25.48
C ASN A 555 -20.03 -19.45 24.53
N ALA A 556 -20.31 -18.27 23.97
CA ALA A 556 -21.39 -18.11 23.01
C ALA A 556 -21.13 -19.00 21.77
N ILE A 557 -22.14 -19.79 21.38
CA ILE A 557 -22.05 -20.74 20.26
C ILE A 557 -22.16 -20.02 18.90
N ALA A 558 -22.71 -18.81 18.88
CA ALA A 558 -22.89 -17.96 17.70
C ALA A 558 -22.75 -16.48 18.07
N VAL A 559 -22.55 -15.61 17.08
CA VAL A 559 -22.35 -14.16 17.26
C VAL A 559 -23.40 -13.38 16.46
N LEU A 560 -23.96 -12.34 17.07
CA LEU A 560 -24.86 -11.39 16.43
C LEU A 560 -24.05 -10.50 15.48
N ASN A 561 -24.47 -10.40 14.22
CA ASN A 561 -23.81 -9.54 13.25
C ASN A 561 -23.76 -8.09 13.76
N THR A 562 -22.57 -7.48 13.67
CA THR A 562 -22.32 -6.08 14.07
C THR A 562 -23.23 -5.10 13.34
N ASP A 563 -23.63 -5.43 12.11
CA ASP A 563 -24.45 -4.58 11.25
C ASP A 563 -25.97 -4.81 11.44
N SER A 564 -26.38 -5.74 12.32
CA SER A 564 -27.80 -5.95 12.63
C SER A 564 -28.41 -4.73 13.32
N LYS A 565 -29.63 -4.35 12.89
CA LYS A 565 -30.43 -3.32 13.56
C LYS A 565 -30.87 -3.81 14.95
N LYS A 566 -30.18 -3.38 16.00
CA LYS A 566 -30.41 -3.76 17.41
C LYS A 566 -31.60 -3.06 18.07
N GLU A 567 -32.31 -2.23 17.32
CA GLU A 567 -33.43 -1.44 17.79
C GLU A 567 -34.64 -1.65 16.87
N ALA A 568 -35.78 -1.89 17.50
CA ALA A 568 -37.07 -1.85 16.86
C ALA A 568 -37.97 -0.87 17.61
N ILE A 569 -38.51 0.11 16.89
CA ILE A 569 -39.44 1.11 17.43
C ILE A 569 -40.81 0.83 16.84
N PHE A 570 -41.83 0.84 17.68
CA PHE A 570 -43.21 0.82 17.24
C PHE A 570 -44.03 1.88 17.98
N GLU A 571 -44.97 2.49 17.27
CA GLU A 571 -45.78 3.59 17.74
C GLU A 571 -47.25 3.16 17.92
N VAL A 572 -47.73 3.18 19.16
CA VAL A 572 -49.14 2.85 19.46
C VAL A 572 -50.02 4.06 19.15
N ARG A 573 -51.01 3.85 18.28
CA ARG A 573 -51.94 4.88 17.82
C ARG A 573 -53.24 4.87 18.65
N THR A 574 -53.66 6.03 19.11
CA THR A 574 -54.95 6.23 19.80
C THR A 574 -55.87 7.09 18.92
N LEU A 575 -57.12 6.67 18.74
CA LEU A 575 -58.12 7.49 18.04
C LEU A 575 -58.81 8.41 19.05
N THR A 576 -58.72 9.72 18.84
CA THR A 576 -59.46 10.72 19.60
C THR A 576 -60.66 11.25 18.80
N ASN A 577 -61.70 11.66 19.54
CA ASN A 577 -63.00 12.14 19.06
C ASN A 577 -62.89 12.99 17.78
N LYS A 578 -63.40 12.46 16.66
CA LYS A 578 -63.30 13.03 15.32
C LYS A 578 -64.24 14.24 15.17
N ARG A 579 -63.73 15.43 14.85
CA ARG A 579 -64.56 16.59 14.46
C ARG A 579 -64.80 16.61 12.95
N CYS A 580 -65.69 15.75 12.46
CA CYS A 580 -66.04 15.70 11.03
C CYS A 580 -67.24 16.61 10.71
N LYS A 581 -67.24 17.28 9.55
CA LYS A 581 -68.35 18.17 9.17
C LYS A 581 -69.63 17.43 8.77
N ARG A 582 -69.56 16.13 8.39
CA ARG A 582 -70.73 15.30 8.01
C ARG A 582 -70.60 13.83 8.45
N ASN A 583 -71.71 13.24 8.92
CA ASN A 583 -71.96 11.80 9.07
C ASN A 583 -70.80 10.91 9.56
N ASN A 584 -70.17 11.24 10.70
CA ASN A 584 -69.12 10.43 11.36
C ASN A 584 -67.91 10.02 10.48
N THR A 585 -67.79 10.54 9.26
CA THR A 585 -66.73 10.23 8.30
C THR A 585 -65.99 11.51 7.95
N CYS A 586 -64.76 11.64 8.47
CA CYS A 586 -63.88 12.77 8.19
C CYS A 586 -63.22 12.54 6.84
N ILE A 587 -63.41 13.47 5.91
CA ILE A 587 -62.74 13.46 4.61
C ILE A 587 -61.75 14.62 4.60
N ALA A 588 -60.47 14.32 4.78
CA ALA A 588 -59.39 15.29 4.59
C ALA A 588 -59.07 15.42 3.09
N GLU A 589 -58.90 16.65 2.62
CA GLU A 589 -58.49 16.96 1.25
C GLU A 589 -57.11 17.59 1.33
N LEU A 590 -56.07 16.77 1.19
CA LEU A 590 -54.68 17.20 1.33
C LEU A 590 -54.11 17.52 -0.05
N ASP A 591 -53.72 18.77 -0.24
CA ASP A 591 -53.04 19.23 -1.44
C ASP A 591 -51.58 19.56 -1.12
N VAL A 592 -50.65 19.08 -1.96
CA VAL A 592 -49.21 19.38 -1.88
C VAL A 592 -48.65 19.99 -3.16
N ASP A 593 -48.08 21.17 -3.01
CA ASP A 593 -47.26 21.78 -4.04
C ASP A 593 -45.79 21.69 -3.65
N PHE A 594 -44.88 21.60 -4.61
CA PHE A 594 -43.45 21.61 -4.36
C PHE A 594 -42.68 22.30 -5.48
N ASN A 595 -41.58 22.96 -5.10
CA ASN A 595 -40.74 23.71 -6.02
C ASN A 595 -39.27 23.67 -5.58
N PHE A 596 -38.35 23.64 -6.55
CA PHE A 596 -36.93 23.83 -6.28
C PHE A 596 -36.66 25.32 -6.04
N MET A 597 -36.20 25.68 -4.85
CA MET A 597 -35.75 27.05 -4.59
C MET A 597 -34.50 27.40 -5.41
N THR A 598 -33.73 26.38 -5.78
CA THR A 598 -32.56 26.46 -6.65
C THR A 598 -32.83 25.67 -7.93
N PRO A 599 -33.27 26.31 -9.03
CA PRO A 599 -33.61 25.62 -10.29
C PRO A 599 -32.39 25.02 -11.02
N LYS A 600 -31.19 25.35 -10.54
CA LYS A 600 -29.90 24.91 -11.07
C LYS A 600 -29.06 24.33 -9.94
N LEU A 601 -28.61 23.09 -10.08
CA LEU A 601 -27.68 22.46 -9.15
C LEU A 601 -26.29 22.38 -9.81
N LEU A 602 -25.27 22.91 -9.15
CA LEU A 602 -23.87 22.73 -9.54
C LEU A 602 -23.33 21.53 -8.77
N VAL A 603 -22.82 20.50 -9.44
CA VAL A 603 -22.30 19.28 -8.80
C VAL A 603 -20.83 19.44 -8.38
N SER A 604 -20.56 19.34 -7.08
CA SER A 604 -19.30 19.44 -6.35
C SER A 604 -19.23 18.40 -5.21
N GLU A 605 -18.07 18.24 -4.58
CA GLU A 605 -18.02 17.66 -3.23
C GLU A 605 -18.93 18.53 -2.34
N GLN A 606 -19.98 17.95 -1.76
CA GLN A 606 -20.96 18.62 -0.88
C GLN A 606 -21.91 19.64 -1.54
N SER A 607 -22.49 19.30 -2.69
CA SER A 607 -23.57 20.12 -3.26
C SER A 607 -24.91 19.82 -2.63
N TYR A 608 -25.67 20.86 -2.31
CA TYR A 608 -27.05 20.73 -1.84
C TYR A 608 -28.00 21.58 -2.66
N PHE A 609 -29.27 21.21 -2.66
CA PHE A 609 -30.37 22.04 -3.15
C PHE A 609 -31.53 22.02 -2.16
N ASN A 610 -32.39 23.01 -2.33
CA ASN A 610 -33.52 23.21 -1.45
C ASN A 610 -34.81 22.97 -2.21
N VAL A 611 -35.71 22.23 -1.57
CA VAL A 611 -37.06 22.01 -2.03
C VAL A 611 -38.00 22.71 -1.06
N SER A 612 -38.76 23.68 -1.56
CA SER A 612 -39.88 24.26 -0.81
C SER A 612 -41.12 23.45 -1.13
N MET A 613 -41.83 22.99 -0.10
CA MET A 613 -43.09 22.27 -0.26
C MET A 613 -44.19 23.05 0.45
N LEU A 614 -45.43 22.90 0.01
CA LEU A 614 -46.61 23.51 0.61
C LEU A 614 -47.68 22.44 0.73
N LEU A 615 -47.96 22.00 1.96
CA LEU A 615 -49.12 21.14 2.25
C LEU A 615 -50.27 22.01 2.72
N VAL A 616 -51.47 21.75 2.20
CA VAL A 616 -52.73 22.41 2.55
C VAL A 616 -53.78 21.34 2.82
N ASN A 617 -54.58 21.51 3.87
CA ASN A 617 -55.78 20.70 4.09
C ASN A 617 -57.04 21.51 3.83
N ASN A 618 -57.70 21.27 2.70
CA ASN A 618 -58.94 21.92 2.30
C ASN A 618 -60.20 21.23 2.85
N GLY A 619 -60.06 19.99 3.35
CA GLY A 619 -61.15 19.14 3.84
C GLY A 619 -61.38 19.23 5.35
N ASP A 620 -61.83 18.14 5.96
CA ASP A 620 -61.94 17.96 7.42
C ASP A 620 -60.57 17.74 8.08
N ASP A 621 -60.53 17.79 9.41
CA ASP A 621 -59.30 17.53 10.18
C ASP A 621 -58.67 16.17 9.81
N SER A 622 -57.39 16.20 9.44
CA SER A 622 -56.59 14.99 9.15
C SER A 622 -55.83 14.56 10.39
N TYR A 623 -55.85 13.26 10.71
CA TYR A 623 -55.20 12.71 11.89
C TYR A 623 -53.98 11.90 11.49
N ASN A 624 -52.86 12.05 12.21
CA ASN A 624 -51.57 11.40 11.91
C ASN A 624 -51.04 11.67 10.49
N THR A 625 -51.25 12.88 9.98
CA THR A 625 -50.75 13.28 8.67
C THR A 625 -49.23 13.11 8.58
N SER A 626 -48.77 12.37 7.58
CA SER A 626 -47.35 12.24 7.27
C SER A 626 -47.10 12.50 5.79
N LEU A 627 -45.93 13.06 5.51
CA LEU A 627 -45.43 13.38 4.18
C LEU A 627 -44.19 12.51 3.93
N THR A 628 -44.24 11.65 2.90
CA THR A 628 -43.09 10.84 2.49
C THR A 628 -42.48 11.37 1.21
N VAL A 629 -41.17 11.61 1.20
CA VAL A 629 -40.40 12.09 0.05
C VAL A 629 -39.43 11.01 -0.40
N LEU A 630 -39.65 10.44 -1.58
CA LEU A 630 -38.75 9.44 -2.20
C LEU A 630 -37.72 10.13 -3.10
N HIS A 631 -36.47 9.65 -3.09
CA HIS A 631 -35.38 10.23 -3.90
C HIS A 631 -34.47 9.18 -4.55
N SER A 632 -33.70 9.57 -5.58
CA SER A 632 -32.77 8.67 -6.26
C SER A 632 -31.54 8.31 -5.38
N PRO A 633 -30.83 7.18 -5.65
CA PRO A 633 -29.68 6.70 -4.86
C PRO A 633 -28.44 7.61 -4.80
N GLY A 634 -28.39 8.70 -5.58
CA GLY A 634 -27.32 9.71 -5.53
C GLY A 634 -27.62 10.91 -4.62
N LEU A 635 -28.83 10.97 -4.06
CA LEU A 635 -29.30 12.03 -3.18
C LEU A 635 -29.38 11.53 -1.75
N SER A 636 -29.08 12.39 -0.80
CA SER A 636 -29.18 12.13 0.64
C SER A 636 -29.88 13.29 1.33
N PHE A 637 -30.72 12.97 2.31
CA PHE A 637 -31.35 13.98 3.14
C PHE A 637 -30.34 14.60 4.10
N SER A 638 -30.36 15.93 4.22
CA SER A 638 -29.47 16.64 5.16
C SER A 638 -30.25 17.23 6.33
N SER A 639 -31.25 18.08 6.04
CA SER A 639 -32.06 18.69 7.10
C SER A 639 -33.40 19.20 6.59
N ILE A 640 -34.25 19.66 7.51
CA ILE A 640 -35.54 20.29 7.22
C ILE A 640 -35.72 21.50 8.13
N SER A 641 -36.14 22.64 7.57
CA SER A 641 -36.45 23.85 8.33
C SER A 641 -37.94 24.17 8.23
N VAL A 642 -38.63 24.14 9.38
CA VAL A 642 -40.08 24.44 9.46
C VAL A 642 -40.37 25.34 10.66
N THR A 643 -41.31 26.25 10.48
CA THR A 643 -41.95 26.99 11.56
C THR A 643 -42.85 26.07 12.40
N LYS A 644 -42.29 25.46 13.45
CA LYS A 644 -42.97 24.88 14.65
C LYS A 644 -43.99 23.72 14.49
N VAL A 645 -44.19 23.12 13.30
CA VAL A 645 -45.31 22.17 13.08
C VAL A 645 -44.93 20.68 12.92
N ILE A 646 -43.67 20.35 12.62
CA ILE A 646 -43.21 18.95 12.51
C ILE A 646 -42.83 18.40 13.89
N GLN A 647 -43.31 17.19 14.21
CA GLN A 647 -43.04 16.52 15.48
C GLN A 647 -42.22 15.22 15.35
N THR A 648 -42.21 14.58 14.19
CA THR A 648 -41.49 13.31 13.96
C THR A 648 -40.82 13.29 12.59
N LEU A 649 -39.62 12.71 12.53
CA LEU A 649 -38.82 12.51 11.33
C LEU A 649 -38.27 11.08 11.37
N SER A 650 -38.46 10.30 10.31
CA SER A 650 -37.93 8.94 10.17
C SER A 650 -37.46 8.67 8.74
N GLU A 651 -36.34 7.96 8.60
CA GLU A 651 -35.82 7.49 7.30
C GLU A 651 -36.28 6.04 7.06
N GLU A 652 -36.92 5.79 5.91
CA GLU A 652 -37.38 4.47 5.48
C GLU A 652 -36.91 4.20 4.04
N GLY A 653 -35.88 3.35 3.87
CA GLY A 653 -35.36 2.98 2.55
C GLY A 653 -34.78 4.18 1.79
N ASP A 654 -35.20 4.38 0.54
CA ASP A 654 -34.82 5.51 -0.34
C ASP A 654 -35.72 6.76 -0.11
N GLY A 655 -36.32 6.90 1.08
CA GLY A 655 -37.28 7.96 1.39
C GLY A 655 -37.24 8.50 2.82
N ILE A 656 -37.74 9.72 2.98
CA ILE A 656 -37.87 10.41 4.27
C ILE A 656 -39.35 10.58 4.59
N GLN A 657 -39.77 10.19 5.79
CA GLN A 657 -41.13 10.43 6.30
C GLN A 657 -41.13 11.54 7.36
N CYS A 658 -41.97 12.55 7.14
CA CYS A 658 -42.18 13.69 8.04
C CYS A 658 -43.59 13.65 8.65
N GLY A 659 -43.72 13.62 9.97
CA GLY A 659 -45.01 13.74 10.65
C GLY A 659 -45.42 15.19 10.90
N ILE A 660 -46.59 15.59 10.38
CA ILE A 660 -47.09 16.97 10.38
C ILE A 660 -48.23 17.13 11.40
N SER A 661 -48.12 18.12 12.30
CA SER A 661 -49.16 18.50 13.27
C SER A 661 -49.71 17.33 14.09
N HIS A 662 -48.85 16.57 14.78
CA HIS A 662 -49.34 15.45 15.57
C HIS A 662 -50.21 15.92 16.77
N PRO A 663 -51.41 15.35 17.02
CA PRO A 663 -52.09 14.31 16.23
C PRO A 663 -53.08 14.82 15.18
N VAL A 664 -53.35 16.13 15.09
CA VAL A 664 -54.39 16.71 14.20
C VAL A 664 -53.86 17.83 13.30
N TYR A 665 -53.89 17.61 11.98
CA TYR A 665 -53.70 18.62 10.95
C TYR A 665 -55.05 19.24 10.54
N ARG A 666 -55.33 20.42 11.07
CA ARG A 666 -56.67 21.01 11.04
C ARG A 666 -57.10 21.48 9.66
N SER A 667 -58.41 21.42 9.42
CA SER A 667 -59.08 22.03 8.27
C SER A 667 -58.65 23.50 8.06
N GLY A 668 -58.29 23.87 6.83
CA GLY A 668 -57.84 25.21 6.45
C GLY A 668 -56.41 25.56 6.85
N SER A 669 -55.65 24.62 7.43
CA SER A 669 -54.24 24.82 7.76
C SER A 669 -53.37 24.66 6.52
N SER A 670 -52.28 25.43 6.45
CA SER A 670 -51.20 25.25 5.48
C SER A 670 -49.86 25.24 6.19
N VAL A 671 -48.93 24.41 5.71
CA VAL A 671 -47.56 24.30 6.24
C VAL A 671 -46.61 24.27 5.06
N SER A 672 -45.59 25.12 5.11
CA SER A 672 -44.53 25.14 4.11
C SER A 672 -43.19 24.65 4.67
N PRO A 673 -42.90 23.34 4.64
CA PRO A 673 -41.59 22.86 5.01
C PRO A 673 -40.57 23.15 3.91
N ASN A 674 -39.39 23.65 4.30
CA ASN A 674 -38.23 23.74 3.41
C ASN A 674 -37.31 22.55 3.71
N ILE A 675 -37.14 21.67 2.73
CA ILE A 675 -36.29 20.47 2.81
C ILE A 675 -34.94 20.75 2.14
N TRP A 676 -33.87 20.31 2.80
CA TRP A 676 -32.50 20.40 2.33
C TRP A 676 -32.02 19.01 1.96
N GLN A 677 -31.68 18.82 0.69
CA GLN A 677 -31.16 17.56 0.19
C GLN A 677 -29.73 17.78 -0.30
N GLU A 678 -28.81 16.98 0.23
CA GLU A 678 -27.41 16.99 -0.13
C GLU A 678 -27.15 15.83 -1.10
N MET A 679 -26.48 16.13 -2.22
CA MET A 679 -26.13 15.13 -3.21
C MET A 679 -24.72 14.63 -2.92
N ASN A 680 -24.59 13.34 -2.58
CA ASN A 680 -23.30 12.72 -2.35
C ASN A 680 -22.91 11.91 -3.59
N CYS A 681 -21.96 12.42 -4.36
CA CYS A 681 -21.74 11.97 -5.75
C CYS A 681 -20.92 10.67 -5.88
N ALA A 682 -20.84 9.84 -4.83
CA ALA A 682 -19.94 8.69 -4.76
C ALA A 682 -20.36 7.51 -5.66
N THR A 683 -21.60 7.46 -6.14
CA THR A 683 -22.17 6.30 -6.83
C THR A 683 -23.13 6.70 -7.96
N ILE A 684 -22.57 7.08 -9.11
CA ILE A 684 -23.32 6.96 -10.39
C ILE A 684 -22.80 5.67 -11.05
N PRO A 685 -23.62 4.62 -11.21
CA PRO A 685 -23.16 3.32 -11.70
C PRO A 685 -22.52 3.43 -13.11
N GLU A 686 -21.28 2.95 -13.25
CA GLU A 686 -20.54 2.83 -14.51
C GLU A 686 -21.08 1.71 -15.42
N THR A 687 -22.39 1.57 -15.60
CA THR A 687 -22.91 0.56 -16.54
C THR A 687 -22.88 1.08 -17.98
N SER A 688 -22.30 0.27 -18.87
CA SER A 688 -21.87 0.60 -20.22
C SER A 688 -22.99 0.77 -21.26
N GLN A 689 -24.26 0.71 -20.87
CA GLN A 689 -25.40 0.74 -21.81
C GLN A 689 -26.15 2.08 -21.91
N THR A 690 -25.80 3.10 -21.13
CA THR A 690 -26.35 4.46 -21.27
C THR A 690 -25.48 5.43 -22.08
N TRP A 691 -24.29 5.00 -22.52
CA TRP A 691 -23.26 5.90 -23.07
C TRP A 691 -23.18 5.99 -24.61
N GLN A 692 -24.00 5.25 -25.37
CA GLN A 692 -23.96 5.28 -26.85
C GLN A 692 -24.72 6.43 -27.53
N LEU A 693 -25.25 7.42 -26.79
CA LEU A 693 -25.91 8.60 -27.38
C LEU A 693 -25.36 9.95 -26.92
N ILE A 694 -24.21 9.99 -26.24
CA ILE A 694 -23.57 11.25 -25.79
C ILE A 694 -22.38 11.58 -26.69
N SER A 695 -22.63 11.70 -28.00
CA SER A 695 -21.64 12.23 -28.96
C SER A 695 -22.17 13.38 -29.82
N LEU A 696 -23.31 13.97 -29.49
CA LEU A 696 -23.85 15.12 -30.21
C LEU A 696 -24.37 16.20 -29.25
N ILE A 697 -23.45 17.12 -28.94
CA ILE A 697 -23.69 18.55 -28.73
C ILE A 697 -24.26 18.96 -27.36
N SER A 698 -23.52 19.88 -26.74
CA SER A 698 -23.61 20.48 -25.41
C SER A 698 -24.85 21.35 -25.15
N SER A 699 -26.04 20.79 -25.29
CA SER A 699 -27.28 21.40 -24.82
C SER A 699 -28.22 20.29 -24.33
N LEU A 700 -28.63 20.36 -23.05
CA LEU A 700 -29.53 19.44 -22.35
C LEU A 700 -28.86 18.23 -21.67
N VAL A 701 -28.07 18.49 -20.62
CA VAL A 701 -27.99 17.53 -19.50
C VAL A 701 -29.12 17.88 -18.54
N SER A 702 -30.33 17.39 -18.83
CA SER A 702 -31.40 17.32 -17.83
C SER A 702 -31.28 15.98 -17.12
N ILE A 703 -30.64 15.98 -15.95
CA ILE A 703 -30.82 14.85 -15.03
C ILE A 703 -32.25 14.98 -14.49
N LYS A 704 -33.13 14.08 -14.92
CA LYS A 704 -34.51 14.03 -14.44
C LYS A 704 -34.52 13.31 -13.08
N ALA A 705 -34.31 14.07 -11.99
CA ALA A 705 -34.64 13.59 -10.65
C ALA A 705 -36.17 13.54 -10.53
N THR A 706 -36.72 12.34 -10.37
CA THR A 706 -38.17 12.15 -10.25
C THR A 706 -38.48 11.97 -8.77
N PHE A 707 -39.21 12.91 -8.20
CA PHE A 707 -39.67 12.86 -6.81
C PHE A 707 -41.09 12.32 -6.81
N HIS A 708 -41.31 11.18 -6.16
CA HIS A 708 -42.65 10.66 -5.91
C HIS A 708 -43.05 11.02 -4.49
N LEU A 709 -44.20 11.68 -4.35
CA LEU A 709 -44.76 12.13 -3.09
C LEU A 709 -46.03 11.34 -2.81
N SER A 710 -45.99 10.54 -1.74
CA SER A 710 -47.12 9.70 -1.32
C SER A 710 -47.66 10.18 0.02
N PHE A 711 -48.99 10.35 0.10
CA PHE A 711 -49.70 10.71 1.33
C PHE A 711 -50.40 9.51 1.92
N HIS A 712 -50.04 9.15 3.15
CA HIS A 712 -50.76 8.12 3.87
C HIS A 712 -51.92 8.75 4.66
N VAL A 713 -53.07 8.88 4.01
CA VAL A 713 -54.38 9.09 4.63
C VAL A 713 -55.19 7.82 4.36
N ILE A 714 -56.24 7.54 5.14
CA ILE A 714 -57.06 6.30 5.12
C ILE A 714 -57.61 5.92 3.70
N LYS A 715 -57.37 6.73 2.66
CA LYS A 715 -57.27 6.32 1.26
C LYS A 715 -55.96 6.81 0.65
N ASP A 716 -55.15 5.89 0.13
CA ASP A 716 -53.92 6.20 -0.63
C ASP A 716 -54.29 6.96 -1.91
N ILE A 717 -53.76 8.18 -2.05
CA ILE A 717 -53.76 8.91 -3.32
C ILE A 717 -52.29 9.00 -3.76
N ASP A 718 -51.96 8.26 -4.81
CA ASP A 718 -50.68 8.38 -5.49
C ASP A 718 -50.69 9.62 -6.39
N TRP A 719 -49.76 10.54 -6.15
CA TRP A 719 -49.54 11.71 -6.99
C TRP A 719 -48.29 11.53 -7.84
N ASN A 720 -48.42 11.84 -9.13
CA ASN A 720 -47.43 11.51 -10.14
C ASN A 720 -46.96 12.76 -10.90
N ASP A 721 -46.73 13.85 -10.17
CA ASP A 721 -46.14 15.08 -10.73
C ASP A 721 -44.62 14.98 -10.77
N THR A 722 -44.05 15.23 -11.95
CA THR A 722 -42.59 15.17 -12.17
C THR A 722 -42.04 16.55 -12.50
N MET A 723 -41.20 17.11 -11.63
CA MET A 723 -40.50 18.37 -11.89
C MET A 723 -39.03 18.11 -12.27
N THR A 724 -38.49 18.88 -13.21
CA THR A 724 -37.12 18.68 -13.72
C THR A 724 -36.17 19.78 -13.23
N MET A 725 -35.10 19.39 -12.54
CA MET A 725 -33.99 20.30 -12.19
C MET A 725 -32.91 20.25 -13.26
N THR A 726 -32.33 21.40 -13.64
CA THR A 726 -31.20 21.43 -14.58
C THR A 726 -29.89 21.32 -13.81
N VAL A 727 -29.10 20.28 -14.07
CA VAL A 727 -27.86 20.01 -13.35
C VAL A 727 -26.66 20.43 -14.18
N PHE A 728 -25.78 21.24 -13.61
CA PHE A 728 -24.52 21.66 -14.20
C PHE A 728 -23.37 20.92 -13.51
N GLY A 729 -22.51 20.25 -14.27
CA GLY A 729 -21.20 19.85 -13.74
C GLY A 729 -20.38 21.10 -13.40
N GLN A 730 -19.64 21.07 -12.29
CA GLN A 730 -18.70 22.13 -11.91
C GLN A 730 -17.93 22.68 -13.11
N ARG A 731 -18.04 24.00 -13.36
CA ARG A 731 -17.05 24.77 -14.12
C ARG A 731 -16.22 25.57 -13.11
N TYR A 732 -15.22 24.95 -12.50
CA TYR A 732 -14.13 25.70 -11.89
C TYR A 732 -12.97 25.72 -12.88
N ALA A 733 -12.83 26.82 -13.63
CA ALA A 733 -11.59 27.17 -14.28
C ALA A 733 -10.78 28.01 -13.29
N TYR A 734 -9.90 27.37 -12.52
CA TYR A 734 -8.79 28.05 -11.87
C TYR A 734 -7.52 27.70 -12.65
N ASP A 735 -7.21 28.52 -13.64
CA ASP A 735 -6.02 28.39 -14.50
C ASP A 735 -4.76 28.76 -13.72
N LEU A 736 -4.20 27.82 -12.96
CA LEU A 736 -2.85 27.96 -12.42
C LEU A 736 -1.83 27.47 -13.46
N ILE A 737 -1.56 28.35 -14.43
CA ILE A 737 -0.39 28.25 -15.29
C ILE A 737 0.77 28.95 -14.56
N SER A 738 1.69 28.17 -13.99
CA SER A 738 2.89 28.71 -13.34
C SER A 738 4.14 28.51 -14.21
N LEU A 739 5.05 29.47 -14.19
CA LEU A 739 6.39 29.29 -14.79
C LEU A 739 7.22 28.35 -13.91
N LYS A 740 7.86 27.34 -14.51
CA LYS A 740 8.73 26.42 -13.77
C LYS A 740 10.09 27.06 -13.50
N GLU A 741 10.69 26.77 -12.33
CA GLU A 741 11.94 27.40 -11.84
C GLU A 741 13.15 27.20 -12.79
N ASP A 742 13.14 26.15 -13.60
CA ASP A 742 14.18 25.82 -14.58
C ASP A 742 14.04 26.56 -15.94
N SER A 743 13.04 27.44 -16.07
CA SER A 743 12.81 28.22 -17.30
C SER A 743 13.85 29.34 -17.46
N VAL A 744 14.33 29.54 -18.69
CA VAL A 744 15.31 30.60 -18.99
C VAL A 744 14.59 31.95 -19.04
N THR A 745 14.83 32.81 -18.05
CA THR A 745 14.16 34.12 -17.92
C THR A 745 14.92 35.30 -18.55
N TYR A 746 16.21 35.14 -18.86
CA TYR A 746 17.02 36.17 -19.52
C TYR A 746 18.01 35.57 -20.53
N LEU A 747 18.39 36.38 -21.53
CA LEU A 747 19.42 36.04 -22.52
C LEU A 747 20.47 37.14 -22.56
N ASN A 748 21.74 36.78 -22.39
CA ASN A 748 22.85 37.74 -22.50
C ASN A 748 23.44 37.70 -23.90
N PHE A 749 23.59 38.86 -24.55
CA PHE A 749 24.27 38.99 -25.84
C PHE A 749 25.48 39.91 -25.69
N THR A 750 26.59 39.58 -26.34
CA THR A 750 27.81 40.40 -26.36
C THR A 750 28.19 40.71 -27.81
N THR A 751 29.04 41.72 -28.03
CA THR A 751 29.54 42.08 -29.36
C THR A 751 30.26 40.92 -30.06
N GLU A 752 30.94 40.06 -29.29
CA GLU A 752 31.64 38.87 -29.81
C GLU A 752 30.71 37.66 -30.00
N ASN A 753 29.62 37.56 -29.23
CA ASN A 753 28.68 36.45 -29.29
C ASN A 753 27.26 36.94 -29.65
N ASN A 754 27.13 37.39 -30.89
CA ASN A 754 25.92 37.93 -31.50
C ASN A 754 25.13 36.88 -32.31
N LYS A 755 25.29 35.59 -31.99
CA LYS A 755 24.51 34.53 -32.65
C LYS A 755 23.12 34.40 -32.02
N PRO A 756 22.11 33.94 -32.77
CA PRO A 756 20.77 33.67 -32.25
C PRO A 756 20.83 32.71 -31.06
N LYS A 757 20.09 33.00 -29.99
CA LYS A 757 20.06 32.15 -28.78
C LYS A 757 18.68 31.55 -28.57
N LYS A 758 18.66 30.30 -28.08
CA LYS A 758 17.45 29.55 -27.77
C LYS A 758 17.00 29.87 -26.35
N MET A 759 15.75 30.30 -26.20
CA MET A 759 15.04 30.45 -24.94
C MET A 759 14.04 29.29 -24.79
N VAL A 760 14.00 28.68 -23.61
CA VAL A 760 13.06 27.61 -23.30
C VAL A 760 12.26 28.05 -22.08
N ILE A 761 10.94 28.15 -22.24
CA ILE A 761 10.00 28.50 -21.19
C ILE A 761 9.08 27.30 -20.99
N THR A 762 9.01 26.80 -19.76
CA THR A 762 8.15 25.68 -19.40
C THR A 762 7.01 26.20 -18.55
N TYR A 763 5.79 26.09 -19.08
CA TYR A 763 4.55 26.38 -18.36
C TYR A 763 4.03 25.10 -17.75
N GLN A 764 3.81 25.13 -16.44
CA GLN A 764 3.19 24.04 -15.71
C GLN A 764 1.71 24.36 -15.57
N VAL A 765 0.86 23.55 -16.20
CA VAL A 765 -0.59 23.62 -16.05
C VAL A 765 -0.94 22.72 -14.87
N ARG A 766 -1.14 23.33 -13.70
CA ARG A 766 -1.58 22.62 -12.49
C ARG A 766 -3.09 22.69 -12.43
N HIS A 767 -3.76 21.54 -12.43
CA HIS A 767 -5.18 21.45 -12.11
C HIS A 767 -5.32 21.00 -10.66
N ASN A 768 -6.06 21.73 -9.83
CA ASN A 768 -6.52 21.27 -8.52
C ASN A 768 -7.75 22.11 -8.16
N THR A 769 -8.95 21.61 -7.85
CA THR A 769 -9.35 20.55 -6.88
C THR A 769 -10.75 19.96 -7.20
N GLY A 770 -11.10 19.75 -8.48
CA GLY A 770 -12.45 19.28 -8.86
C GLY A 770 -12.62 17.75 -8.80
N PHE A 771 -13.84 17.28 -8.51
CA PHE A 771 -14.23 15.86 -8.37
C PHE A 771 -14.19 15.05 -9.70
N LYS A 772 -14.09 15.70 -10.86
CA LYS A 772 -14.15 15.05 -12.19
C LYS A 772 -13.24 15.71 -13.23
N ASP A 773 -12.60 14.90 -14.08
CA ASP A 773 -11.77 15.34 -15.20
C ASP A 773 -12.61 15.98 -16.32
N PHE A 774 -12.12 17.06 -16.94
CA PHE A 774 -12.75 17.70 -18.11
C PHE A 774 -11.71 18.15 -19.16
N PRO A 775 -12.08 18.23 -20.45
CA PRO A 775 -11.19 18.75 -21.49
C PRO A 775 -10.89 20.24 -21.27
N VAL A 776 -9.61 20.60 -21.27
CA VAL A 776 -9.14 22.00 -21.14
C VAL A 776 -8.46 22.43 -22.43
N ASN A 777 -8.80 23.63 -22.93
CA ASN A 777 -8.10 24.27 -24.04
C ASN A 777 -7.13 25.34 -23.50
N VAL A 778 -5.84 25.15 -23.74
CA VAL A 778 -4.80 26.12 -23.34
C VAL A 778 -4.37 26.92 -24.55
N SER A 779 -4.57 28.25 -24.49
CA SER A 779 -4.13 29.19 -25.52
C SER A 779 -2.94 30.01 -25.03
N LEU A 780 -1.83 29.99 -25.76
CA LEU A 780 -0.64 30.80 -25.47
C LEU A 780 -0.48 31.89 -26.52
N TYR A 781 -0.23 33.13 -26.07
CA TYR A 781 -0.08 34.30 -26.94
C TYR A 781 1.36 34.81 -26.91
N PHE A 782 1.99 34.89 -28.08
CA PHE A 782 3.34 35.44 -28.22
C PHE A 782 3.33 36.67 -29.14
N PRO A 783 3.84 37.83 -28.69
CA PRO A 783 4.03 38.98 -29.56
C PRO A 783 5.13 38.68 -30.57
N LYS A 784 4.93 39.03 -31.85
CA LYS A 784 5.96 38.85 -32.89
C LYS A 784 7.13 39.84 -32.73
N GLN A 785 6.84 41.02 -32.21
CA GLN A 785 7.82 42.04 -31.81
C GLN A 785 7.64 42.34 -30.32
N VAL A 786 8.69 42.09 -29.55
CA VAL A 786 8.82 42.59 -28.18
C VAL A 786 9.57 43.93 -28.27
N GLN A 787 9.30 44.86 -27.35
CA GLN A 787 9.84 46.24 -27.34
C GLN A 787 11.27 46.36 -27.92
N GLU A 788 11.49 47.43 -28.72
CA GLU A 788 12.78 47.76 -29.36
C GLU A 788 13.30 46.75 -30.39
N ASN A 789 12.46 46.39 -31.36
CA ASN A 789 12.82 45.67 -32.61
C ASN A 789 13.46 44.29 -32.44
N PHE A 790 13.25 43.59 -31.32
CA PHE A 790 13.59 42.18 -31.20
C PHE A 790 12.52 41.31 -31.88
N GLU A 791 12.92 40.50 -32.86
CA GLU A 791 12.05 39.53 -33.53
C GLU A 791 12.18 38.14 -32.89
N LEU A 792 11.04 37.58 -32.50
CA LEU A 792 10.93 36.18 -32.10
C LEU A 792 10.65 35.33 -33.34
N ILE A 793 11.58 34.45 -33.70
CA ILE A 793 11.49 33.59 -34.89
C ILE A 793 11.58 32.11 -34.52
N ASN A 794 11.02 31.24 -35.37
CA ASN A 794 11.13 29.78 -35.26
C ASN A 794 10.82 29.20 -33.86
N TYR A 795 9.66 29.53 -33.30
CA TYR A 795 9.19 28.92 -32.05
C TYR A 795 8.56 27.54 -32.28
N GLN A 796 8.81 26.60 -31.37
CA GLN A 796 8.19 25.27 -31.31
C GLN A 796 7.54 25.06 -29.95
N ILE A 797 6.29 24.57 -29.94
CA ILE A 797 5.55 24.24 -28.72
C ILE A 797 5.48 22.71 -28.65
N LYS A 798 5.91 22.14 -27.52
CA LYS A 798 5.92 20.70 -27.26
C LYS A 798 5.14 20.42 -25.98
N LEU A 799 4.21 19.48 -26.06
CA LEU A 799 3.50 18.97 -24.89
C LEU A 799 4.33 17.86 -24.24
N LEU A 800 4.60 17.98 -22.94
CA LEU A 800 5.32 16.98 -22.17
C LEU A 800 4.35 16.33 -21.18
N LYS A 801 4.14 15.02 -21.32
CA LYS A 801 3.34 14.21 -20.41
C LYS A 801 4.31 13.31 -19.64
N ASN A 802 4.42 13.49 -18.31
CA ASN A 802 5.41 12.81 -17.46
C ASN A 802 6.85 12.86 -18.03
N GLY A 803 7.25 13.98 -18.62
CA GLY A 803 8.59 14.19 -19.17
C GLY A 803 8.85 13.62 -20.57
N GLN A 804 7.90 12.89 -21.18
CA GLN A 804 8.01 12.39 -22.56
C GLN A 804 7.20 13.26 -23.54
N VAL A 805 7.76 13.49 -24.73
CA VAL A 805 7.09 14.21 -25.83
C VAL A 805 6.05 13.26 -26.44
N THR A 806 4.78 13.68 -26.45
CA THR A 806 3.74 12.96 -27.18
C THR A 806 3.75 13.44 -28.63
N GLU A 807 4.08 12.56 -29.58
CA GLU A 807 3.97 12.85 -31.01
C GLU A 807 2.54 12.66 -31.51
N ASN A 808 2.11 13.59 -32.37
CA ASN A 808 0.85 13.67 -33.12
C ASN A 808 -0.40 14.20 -32.38
N ASP A 809 -0.61 15.51 -32.52
CA ASP A 809 -1.87 15.99 -33.11
C ASP A 809 -1.60 17.26 -33.95
N GLN A 810 -1.38 17.06 -35.25
CA GLN A 810 -1.18 18.12 -36.22
C GLN A 810 -2.52 18.71 -36.67
N THR A 811 -3.07 19.66 -35.93
CA THR A 811 -3.99 20.66 -36.51
C THR A 811 -3.80 22.03 -35.88
N ALA A 812 -2.65 22.65 -36.11
CA ALA A 812 -2.49 24.09 -35.87
C ALA A 812 -3.09 24.87 -37.06
N LYS A 813 -4.31 25.38 -36.92
CA LYS A 813 -4.87 26.38 -37.85
C LYS A 813 -4.43 27.78 -37.41
N TRP A 814 -3.75 28.49 -38.30
CA TRP A 814 -3.32 29.87 -38.08
C TRP A 814 -4.47 30.84 -38.32
N VAL A 815 -4.79 31.67 -37.33
CA VAL A 815 -5.74 32.77 -37.50
C VAL A 815 -5.04 34.07 -37.14
N ARG A 816 -5.05 35.05 -38.07
CA ARG A 816 -4.68 36.43 -37.72
C ARG A 816 -5.89 37.07 -37.04
N ARG A 817 -5.71 37.56 -35.82
CA ARG A 817 -6.72 38.35 -35.11
C ARG A 817 -6.12 39.66 -34.60
N LYS A 818 -6.95 40.69 -34.60
CA LYS A 818 -6.70 41.92 -33.84
C LYS A 818 -7.01 41.66 -32.37
N HIS A 819 -6.15 42.14 -31.47
CA HIS A 819 -6.41 42.11 -30.03
C HIS A 819 -7.79 42.74 -29.70
N PRO A 820 -8.52 42.28 -28.67
CA PRO A 820 -9.82 42.86 -28.29
C PRO A 820 -9.79 44.40 -28.07
N ASN A 821 -8.60 44.94 -27.75
CA ASN A 821 -8.35 46.37 -27.53
C ASN A 821 -7.62 47.07 -28.71
N GLY A 822 -7.65 46.49 -29.91
CA GLY A 822 -7.53 47.26 -31.17
C GLY A 822 -6.17 47.75 -31.68
N HIS A 823 -5.01 47.53 -31.02
CA HIS A 823 -3.77 48.23 -31.41
C HIS A 823 -2.53 47.40 -31.83
N ARG A 824 -2.54 46.06 -31.79
CA ARG A 824 -1.42 45.24 -32.29
C ARG A 824 -1.89 43.93 -32.95
N GLU A 825 -1.19 43.50 -34.01
CA GLU A 825 -1.38 42.19 -34.63
C GLU A 825 -0.59 41.11 -33.87
N TYR A 826 -1.23 39.98 -33.57
CA TYR A 826 -0.60 38.83 -32.91
C TYR A 826 -0.81 37.56 -33.74
N ARG A 827 0.10 36.59 -33.62
CA ARG A 827 -0.15 35.22 -34.09
C ARG A 827 -0.74 34.42 -32.93
N GLU A 828 -1.95 33.90 -33.13
CA GLU A 828 -2.59 32.97 -32.22
C GLU A 828 -2.39 31.55 -32.75
N GLN A 829 -1.93 30.64 -31.90
CA GLN A 829 -1.90 29.22 -32.19
C GLN A 829 -2.83 28.54 -31.18
N LEU A 830 -4.02 28.15 -31.65
CA LEU A 830 -5.00 27.42 -30.85
C LEU A 830 -4.55 25.96 -30.76
N PHE A 831 -4.27 25.50 -29.54
CA PHE A 831 -4.15 24.08 -29.25
C PHE A 831 -5.48 23.62 -28.66
N THR A 832 -6.11 22.67 -29.34
CA THR A 832 -7.22 21.89 -28.78
C THR A 832 -6.64 20.51 -28.54
N THR A 833 -6.22 20.19 -27.31
CA THR A 833 -5.64 18.87 -27.04
C THR A 833 -6.15 18.26 -25.74
N CYS A 834 -6.73 17.08 -25.94
CA CYS A 834 -6.98 15.97 -25.03
C CYS A 834 -8.12 16.09 -23.99
N ILE A 835 -9.08 15.18 -24.16
CA ILE A 835 -10.21 14.85 -23.27
C ILE A 835 -9.75 14.21 -21.94
N LEU A 836 -8.45 14.00 -21.72
CA LEU A 836 -7.91 13.39 -20.50
C LEU A 836 -6.51 13.98 -20.16
N CYS A 837 -6.50 15.14 -19.50
CA CYS A 837 -5.30 15.63 -18.82
C CYS A 837 -5.18 14.96 -17.43
N PRO A 838 -4.09 14.24 -17.11
CA PRO A 838 -3.81 13.83 -15.73
C PRO A 838 -3.54 15.05 -14.84
N LYS A 839 -3.55 14.86 -13.51
CA LYS A 839 -3.43 15.88 -12.44
C LYS A 839 -2.38 17.00 -12.64
N GLN A 840 -1.40 16.82 -13.54
CA GLN A 840 -0.42 17.82 -13.92
C GLN A 840 0.07 17.61 -15.36
N SER A 841 0.13 18.67 -16.18
CA SER A 841 0.69 18.62 -17.54
C SER A 841 1.67 19.77 -17.78
N GLU A 842 2.74 19.53 -18.56
CA GLU A 842 3.76 20.53 -18.86
C GLU A 842 3.72 20.93 -20.34
N VAL A 843 3.66 22.24 -20.60
CA VAL A 843 3.76 22.81 -21.95
C VAL A 843 5.11 23.49 -22.07
N ARG A 844 5.99 22.92 -22.91
CA ARG A 844 7.32 23.46 -23.15
C ARG A 844 7.33 24.26 -24.45
N VAL A 845 7.73 25.52 -24.35
CA VAL A 845 7.85 26.43 -25.50
C VAL A 845 9.32 26.73 -25.73
N GLU A 846 9.78 26.46 -26.94
CA GLU A 846 11.15 26.71 -27.39
C GLU A 846 11.12 27.85 -28.41
N ILE A 847 11.83 28.96 -28.15
CA ILE A 847 11.83 30.16 -28.99
C ILE A 847 13.28 30.52 -29.34
N ILE A 848 13.53 30.96 -30.58
CA ILE A 848 14.85 31.50 -30.97
C ILE A 848 14.75 33.03 -31.01
N VAL A 849 15.63 33.69 -30.26
CA VAL A 849 15.69 35.15 -30.16
C VAL A 849 16.90 35.65 -30.95
N LEU A 850 16.65 36.55 -31.91
CA LEU A 850 17.69 37.23 -32.67
C LEU A 850 18.24 38.43 -31.89
N PRO A 851 19.57 38.62 -31.83
CA PRO A 851 20.16 39.79 -31.19
C PRO A 851 19.93 41.07 -31.99
N ASN A 852 19.60 42.17 -31.30
CA ASN A 852 19.59 43.51 -31.90
C ASN A 852 21.01 44.09 -31.90
N GLN A 853 21.64 44.17 -33.08
CA GLN A 853 23.02 44.64 -33.22
C GLN A 853 23.20 46.10 -32.79
N TRP A 854 22.22 46.98 -33.01
CA TRP A 854 22.31 48.40 -32.65
C TRP A 854 22.35 48.61 -31.13
N LEU A 855 21.56 47.84 -30.40
CA LEU A 855 21.52 47.91 -28.93
C LEU A 855 22.82 47.40 -28.30
N ILE A 856 23.35 46.28 -28.81
CA ILE A 856 24.60 45.67 -28.34
C ILE A 856 25.79 46.63 -28.57
N ILE A 857 25.83 47.26 -29.76
CA ILE A 857 26.86 48.26 -30.10
C ILE A 857 26.72 49.50 -29.21
N GLY A 858 25.49 49.99 -28.97
CA GLY A 858 25.23 51.15 -28.12
C GLY A 858 25.71 50.97 -26.68
N THR A 859 25.44 49.80 -26.07
CA THR A 859 25.91 49.50 -24.70
C THR A 859 27.43 49.29 -24.63
N GLY A 860 28.02 48.65 -25.65
CA GLY A 860 29.47 48.43 -25.70
C GLY A 860 30.27 49.71 -25.94
N ALA A 861 29.80 50.57 -26.86
CA ALA A 861 30.41 51.87 -27.13
C ALA A 861 30.24 52.84 -25.96
N GLY A 862 29.09 52.84 -25.29
CA GLY A 862 28.82 53.66 -24.10
C GLY A 862 29.72 53.29 -22.92
N ALA A 863 29.86 52.00 -22.61
CA ALA A 863 30.75 51.53 -21.55
C ALA A 863 32.24 51.74 -21.91
N GLY A 864 32.62 51.55 -23.18
CA GLY A 864 33.98 51.82 -23.66
C GLY A 864 34.35 53.30 -23.61
N LEU A 865 33.42 54.20 -23.97
CA LEU A 865 33.62 55.64 -23.85
C LEU A 865 33.73 56.07 -22.38
N LEU A 866 32.91 55.50 -21.49
CA LEU A 866 32.98 55.77 -20.05
C LEU A 866 34.32 55.31 -19.46
N LEU A 867 34.78 54.11 -19.84
CA LEU A 867 36.09 53.58 -19.44
C LEU A 867 37.24 54.44 -19.97
N LEU A 868 37.17 54.89 -21.22
CA LEU A 868 38.14 55.82 -21.80
C LEU A 868 38.15 57.17 -21.07
N ILE A 869 36.99 57.71 -20.69
CA ILE A 869 36.90 58.93 -19.88
C ILE A 869 37.55 58.71 -18.51
N ILE A 870 37.27 57.57 -17.85
CA ILE A 870 37.89 57.21 -16.56
C ILE A 870 39.41 57.08 -16.69
N ILE A 871 39.91 56.38 -17.71
CA ILE A 871 41.35 56.24 -17.99
C ILE A 871 41.98 57.61 -18.29
N LYS A 872 41.30 58.47 -19.05
CA LYS A 872 41.79 59.83 -19.36
C LYS A 872 41.83 60.72 -18.12
N LEU A 873 40.85 60.58 -17.21
CA LEU A 873 40.84 61.25 -15.90
C LEU A 873 41.98 60.74 -15.00
N ILE A 874 42.21 59.42 -14.95
CA ILE A 874 43.33 58.82 -14.21
C ILE A 874 44.68 59.30 -14.77
N LEU A 875 44.85 59.30 -16.10
CA LEU A 875 46.07 59.79 -16.75
C LEU A 875 46.28 61.29 -16.55
N CYS A 876 45.23 62.11 -16.54
CA CYS A 876 45.33 63.53 -16.16
C CYS A 876 45.77 63.70 -14.70
N LYS A 877 45.26 62.88 -13.78
CA LYS A 877 45.64 62.92 -12.36
C LYS A 877 47.10 62.50 -12.14
N VAL A 878 47.60 61.53 -12.90
CA VAL A 878 49.01 61.09 -12.87
C VAL A 878 49.94 62.13 -13.52
N ARG A 879 49.53 62.81 -14.60
CA ARG A 879 50.32 63.89 -15.25
C ARG A 879 50.40 65.18 -14.42
N PHE A 880 49.42 65.44 -13.55
CA PHE A 880 49.51 66.53 -12.57
C PHE A 880 50.41 66.17 -11.37
N SER A 881 50.53 64.88 -11.02
CA SER A 881 51.42 64.44 -9.95
C SER A 881 52.91 64.39 -10.34
N SER A 882 53.23 64.32 -11.63
CA SER A 882 54.62 64.32 -12.13
C SER A 882 55.18 65.72 -12.45
N ARG A 883 54.40 66.79 -12.26
CA ARG A 883 54.85 68.20 -12.39
C ARG A 883 54.96 68.95 -11.06
N ILE A 884 54.76 68.24 -9.93
CA ILE A 884 54.95 68.76 -8.56
C ILE A 884 56.22 68.17 -7.91
N PHE A 885 56.97 67.34 -8.64
CA PHE A 885 58.34 66.92 -8.30
C PHE A 885 59.29 67.24 -9.47
N GLN A 886 59.50 68.54 -9.71
CA GLN A 886 60.71 69.09 -10.33
C GLN A 886 60.86 70.56 -9.94
#